data_AF-A0A3M7MJB8-F1
#
_entry.id   AF-A0A3M7MJB8-F1
#
_cell.length_a   1.000
_cell.length_b   1.000
_cell.length_c   1.000
_cell.angle_alpha   90.00
_cell.angle_beta   90.00
_cell.angle_gamma   90.00
#
_symmetry.space_group_name_H-M   'P 1'
#
loop_
_entity.id
_entity.type
_entity.pdbx_description
1 polymer ?
#
loop_
_entity_poly.entity_id
_entity_poly.type
_entity_poly.pdbx_seq_one_letter_code
_entity_poly.pdbx_strand_id
1 'polypeptide(L)'
;MGVPAMFRWLSQKYPKIVSSVHEELPKKVGDAVIPVDRTGPNPNGEEFDNLYLDMNGIVHPCSHPEDKPAPKTEADMMMAIFEYTDRVLGMVRPRKLLYMAVDGVAPRAKMNQQRSRRFRAAREAKEKDEERAEFQKILNSQKANRGEDINTLEEVMEKTWDSNAITPGTPFMHLLAESLQYWCAYKFTTDPSWKDMKVIISDASVPGEGEHKIMNFIRSQRAMPTHDPNTSHVIYGLDADLIMLSLATHEPYFKVLREDVFYDSGKDKVCTRCGRKGHIRTNCEFPEEEKKLTEEEAAEEWATSEHQLKPFIWLHTNILREYLAVEMDTPKRSFKYDLERSLDDWVFMCFFVGNDFLPHLPSLEIRDQGIDLLISIWRDLAAEMDDYVTKDGYPDMRRVQQIMSALAIREAGIFKKRKEVSDRQAANRARREAQSNSHKRQRTDNDALSAPGFSKRAKETTDTYTSAGIVFFDPKDAQSKEVRDVHKDIMHTRDSQSNKSAAARLKELMKAKADGTSLPEPEPTPDSEPTSEAASGAETPVHLGKRKLDEVEDLDNGTPGRNTPVVPQSPTQAAQPPKKDDSPPEDTIMLWEDGYEERYYEQKFHVAPNDIAFRNKVARQYAEGLCWVLAYYMQGCPSWTWYFPHHYAPFAADFVGLEDMDPRKLFEKGVPFHPYEQLMGVLPAASNHAIPEPFRILMEDPKSSIIDFYPEDFPIDLNGKKFAWQGVAVLPFIDEKRLLEAMGTKYPELSDDERKRNEFGKETLMFSQESGLFEDVEKALYRKGQQKHKIDPAKSRALHGDIEPHDLFVLDSQLVPPFDAAGITDFEVTQDRSMRNVSMINKSIRV
;
A
#
# COMPACT_ATOMS: atom_id res chain seq x y z
N MET A 1 -0.45 -8.26 -4.61
CA MET A 1 0.64 -7.37 -4.18
C MET A 1 0.04 -6.38 -3.21
N GLY A 2 0.71 -6.08 -2.09
CA GLY A 2 0.25 -5.01 -1.19
C GLY A 2 1.07 -3.76 -1.41
N VAL A 3 0.43 -2.60 -1.24
CA VAL A 3 1.10 -1.29 -1.16
C VAL A 3 2.37 -1.33 -0.30
N PRO A 4 2.38 -1.95 0.91
CA PRO A 4 3.58 -2.02 1.73
C PRO A 4 4.68 -2.89 1.12
N ALA A 5 4.33 -3.95 0.37
CA ALA A 5 5.30 -4.88 -0.19
C ALA A 5 6.10 -4.25 -1.33
N MET A 6 5.42 -3.55 -2.25
CA MET A 6 6.09 -2.88 -3.37
C MET A 6 6.93 -1.70 -2.89
N PHE A 7 6.36 -0.84 -2.04
CA PHE A 7 7.09 0.29 -1.46
C PHE A 7 8.31 -0.18 -0.64
N ARG A 8 8.17 -1.25 0.15
CA ARG A 8 9.30 -1.84 0.90
C ARG A 8 10.39 -2.38 -0.03
N TRP A 9 10.03 -3.08 -1.10
CA TRP A 9 11.02 -3.57 -2.07
C TRP A 9 11.75 -2.41 -2.76
N LEU A 10 11.02 -1.39 -3.21
CA LEU A 10 11.59 -0.20 -3.84
C LEU A 10 12.51 0.58 -2.89
N SER A 11 12.07 0.87 -1.67
CA SER A 11 12.87 1.61 -0.68
C SER A 11 14.12 0.84 -0.23
N GLN A 12 14.07 -0.50 -0.21
CA GLN A 12 15.25 -1.32 0.10
C GLN A 12 16.24 -1.39 -1.07
N LYS A 13 15.75 -1.52 -2.31
CA LYS A 13 16.60 -1.62 -3.51
C LYS A 13 17.17 -0.26 -3.94
N TYR A 14 16.36 0.79 -3.85
CA TYR A 14 16.65 2.15 -4.30
C TYR A 14 16.49 3.16 -3.15
N PRO A 15 17.32 3.11 -2.10
CA PRO A 15 17.08 3.86 -0.85
C PRO A 15 17.05 5.38 -1.01
N LYS A 16 17.71 5.93 -2.03
CA LYS A 16 17.73 7.39 -2.27
C LYS A 16 16.44 7.95 -2.87
N ILE A 17 15.49 7.10 -3.27
CA ILE A 17 14.20 7.58 -3.75
C ILE A 17 13.33 8.11 -2.61
N VAL A 18 13.68 7.85 -1.35
CA VAL A 18 12.89 8.27 -0.18
C VAL A 18 13.64 9.37 0.58
N SER A 19 12.92 10.43 0.95
CA SER A 19 13.40 11.42 1.93
C SER A 19 12.27 11.87 2.86
N SER A 20 12.61 12.40 4.03
CA SER A 20 11.62 12.96 4.95
C SER A 20 11.03 14.27 4.43
N VAL A 21 9.80 14.55 4.83
CA VAL A 21 9.11 15.82 4.55
C VAL A 21 9.30 16.76 5.74
N HIS A 22 9.65 18.00 5.44
CA HIS A 22 9.79 19.06 6.43
C HIS A 22 8.46 19.83 6.48
N GLU A 23 7.80 19.80 7.64
CA GLU A 23 6.54 20.53 7.88
C GLU A 23 6.76 21.67 8.88
N GLU A 24 6.20 22.84 8.57
CA GLU A 24 6.09 23.94 9.54
C GLU A 24 4.75 23.84 10.25
N LEU A 25 4.75 23.91 11.58
CA LEU A 25 3.55 23.86 12.39
C LEU A 25 3.13 25.25 12.88
N PRO A 26 1.82 25.49 13.10
CA PRO A 26 1.34 26.72 13.71
C PRO A 26 1.99 26.96 15.08
N LYS A 27 2.43 28.19 15.34
CA LYS A 27 3.10 28.54 16.60
C LYS A 27 2.08 29.06 17.61
N LYS A 28 2.01 28.44 18.79
CA LYS A 28 1.21 28.97 19.91
C LYS A 28 2.01 30.03 20.66
N VAL A 29 1.50 31.27 20.70
CA VAL A 29 2.07 32.37 21.48
C VAL A 29 1.01 32.88 22.45
N GLY A 30 1.07 32.40 23.70
CA GLY A 30 -0.01 32.60 24.68
C GLY A 30 -1.28 31.86 24.24
N ASP A 31 -2.41 32.54 24.26
CA ASP A 31 -3.70 32.00 23.79
C ASP A 31 -3.90 32.15 22.27
N ALA A 32 -2.99 32.85 21.57
CA ALA A 32 -3.09 33.08 20.13
C ALA A 32 -2.32 32.00 19.35
N VAL A 33 -2.95 31.43 18.32
CA VAL A 33 -2.33 30.52 17.36
C VAL A 33 -1.91 31.33 16.14
N ILE A 34 -0.60 31.44 15.90
CA ILE A 34 -0.07 32.08 14.69
C ILE A 34 -0.08 31.02 13.57
N PRO A 35 -0.87 31.22 12.49
CA PRO A 35 -0.92 30.28 11.38
C PRO A 35 0.41 30.29 10.61
N VAL A 36 0.67 29.20 9.89
CA VAL A 36 1.84 29.06 9.03
C VAL A 36 1.68 29.96 7.80
N ASP A 37 2.66 30.82 7.54
CA ASP A 37 2.69 31.62 6.33
C ASP A 37 3.11 30.77 5.13
N ARG A 38 2.12 30.37 4.32
CA ARG A 38 2.30 29.55 3.12
C ARG A 38 2.71 30.37 1.89
N THR A 39 2.70 31.70 1.97
CA THR A 39 3.14 32.57 0.87
C THR A 39 4.67 32.61 0.75
N GLY A 40 5.36 32.35 1.86
CA GLY A 40 6.81 32.18 1.90
C GLY A 40 7.31 30.94 1.16
N PRO A 41 8.65 30.82 0.99
CA PRO A 41 9.26 29.69 0.31
C PRO A 41 8.97 28.37 1.03
N ASN A 42 8.93 27.26 0.30
CA ASN A 42 8.68 25.95 0.88
C ASN A 42 9.89 25.48 1.73
N PRO A 43 9.67 24.99 2.98
CA PRO A 43 10.74 24.55 3.87
C PRO A 43 11.54 23.33 3.37
N ASN A 44 11.02 22.59 2.39
CA ASN A 44 11.69 21.44 1.79
C ASN A 44 12.79 21.84 0.78
N GLY A 45 12.99 23.15 0.53
CA GLY A 45 14.07 23.67 -0.32
C GLY A 45 13.77 23.67 -1.82
N GLU A 46 12.56 23.30 -2.21
CA GLU A 46 12.07 23.31 -3.59
C GLU A 46 10.60 23.72 -3.65
N GLU A 47 10.17 24.30 -4.77
CA GLU A 47 8.78 24.73 -4.98
C GLU A 47 8.02 23.74 -5.85
N PHE A 48 6.71 23.65 -5.61
CA PHE A 48 5.82 22.74 -6.33
C PHE A 48 4.70 23.50 -7.04
N ASP A 49 4.47 23.18 -8.31
CA ASP A 49 3.47 23.84 -9.12
C ASP A 49 2.07 23.27 -8.89
N ASN A 50 1.96 21.94 -9.02
CA ASN A 50 0.68 21.24 -9.03
C ASN A 50 0.65 20.16 -7.94
N LEU A 51 -0.37 20.22 -7.08
CA LEU A 51 -0.69 19.18 -6.11
C LEU A 51 -1.95 18.42 -6.55
N TYR A 52 -1.86 17.10 -6.60
CA TYR A 52 -2.95 16.19 -6.88
C TYR A 52 -3.27 15.37 -5.64
N LEU A 53 -4.52 15.36 -5.20
CA LEU A 53 -4.97 14.61 -4.04
C LEU A 53 -5.89 13.49 -4.50
N ASP A 54 -5.48 12.25 -4.26
CA ASP A 54 -6.43 11.14 -4.18
C ASP A 54 -7.16 11.24 -2.84
N MET A 55 -8.40 11.74 -2.89
CA MET A 55 -9.20 12.02 -1.71
C MET A 55 -9.60 10.74 -0.99
N ASN A 56 -9.70 9.59 -1.66
CA ASN A 56 -10.03 8.33 -1.00
C ASN A 56 -8.92 7.92 -0.02
N GLY A 57 -7.66 8.23 -0.35
CA GLY A 57 -6.51 8.09 0.55
C GLY A 57 -6.51 9.03 1.76
N ILE A 58 -7.39 10.04 1.82
CA ILE A 58 -7.60 10.94 2.97
C ILE A 58 -8.86 10.54 3.74
N VAL A 59 -9.98 10.34 3.02
CA VAL A 59 -11.30 10.06 3.60
C VAL A 59 -11.27 8.78 4.45
N HIS A 60 -10.58 7.73 3.97
CA HIS A 60 -10.47 6.47 4.72
C HIS A 60 -9.79 6.66 6.09
N PRO A 61 -8.52 7.13 6.19
CA PRO A 61 -7.88 7.42 7.47
C PRO A 61 -8.66 8.37 8.38
N CYS A 62 -9.33 9.39 7.82
CA CYS A 62 -10.16 10.31 8.60
C CYS A 62 -11.45 9.67 9.14
N SER A 63 -12.00 8.67 8.44
CA SER A 63 -13.22 7.96 8.87
C SER A 63 -12.98 6.90 9.95
N HIS A 64 -11.80 6.28 9.95
CA HIS A 64 -11.44 5.21 10.87
C HIS A 64 -9.95 5.31 11.27
N PRO A 65 -9.56 6.37 12.00
CA PRO A 65 -8.17 6.57 12.41
C PRO A 65 -7.67 5.40 13.27
N GLU A 66 -6.43 4.97 13.03
CA GLU A 66 -5.83 3.85 13.79
C GLU A 66 -5.43 4.27 15.22
N ASP A 67 -4.97 5.51 15.39
CA ASP A 67 -4.42 6.01 16.66
C ASP A 67 -5.40 6.89 17.46
N LYS A 68 -6.60 7.16 16.93
CA LYS A 68 -7.62 8.04 17.57
C LYS A 68 -9.00 7.38 17.52
N PRO A 69 -9.95 7.78 18.38
CA PRO A 69 -11.34 7.36 18.25
C PRO A 69 -11.92 7.77 16.90
N ALA A 70 -12.81 6.94 16.35
CA ALA A 70 -13.53 7.28 15.13
C ALA A 70 -14.42 8.53 15.34
N PRO A 71 -14.58 9.39 14.32
CA PRO A 71 -15.51 10.51 14.39
C PRO A 71 -16.95 10.04 14.65
N LYS A 72 -17.73 10.84 15.39
CA LYS A 72 -19.09 10.46 15.80
C LYS A 72 -20.14 10.80 14.74
N THR A 73 -19.91 11.89 14.00
CA THR A 73 -20.84 12.41 13.00
C THR A 73 -20.15 12.63 11.67
N GLU A 74 -20.90 12.65 10.57
CA GLU A 74 -20.35 13.01 9.26
C GLU A 74 -19.72 14.42 9.27
N ALA A 75 -20.26 15.35 10.08
CA ALA A 75 -19.67 16.69 10.25
C ALA A 75 -18.26 16.63 10.86
N ASP A 76 -18.07 15.83 11.92
CA ASP A 76 -16.74 15.60 12.52
C ASP A 76 -15.77 14.97 11.50
N MET A 77 -16.27 14.07 10.64
CA MET A 77 -15.48 13.47 9.56
C MET A 77 -15.04 14.53 8.53
N MET A 78 -15.94 15.42 8.11
CA MET A 78 -15.60 16.51 7.19
C MET A 78 -14.54 17.43 7.78
N MET A 79 -14.63 17.75 9.07
CA MET A 79 -13.62 18.53 9.78
C MET A 79 -12.25 17.85 9.81
N ALA A 80 -12.21 16.54 10.10
CA ALA A 80 -10.97 15.77 10.04
C ALA A 80 -10.37 15.75 8.62
N ILE A 81 -11.21 15.63 7.59
CA ILE A 81 -10.77 15.69 6.18
C ILE A 81 -10.19 17.07 5.85
N PHE A 82 -10.82 18.16 6.30
CA PHE A 82 -10.33 19.52 6.09
C PHE A 82 -8.98 19.75 6.78
N GLU A 83 -8.83 19.34 8.04
CA GLU A 83 -7.58 19.46 8.79
C GLU A 83 -6.45 18.68 8.11
N TYR A 84 -6.73 17.43 7.69
CA TYR A 84 -5.73 16.60 7.02
C TYR A 84 -5.33 17.18 5.66
N THR A 85 -6.30 17.61 4.85
CA THR A 85 -6.05 18.24 3.55
C THR A 85 -5.24 19.54 3.71
N ASP A 86 -5.56 20.33 4.73
CA ASP A 86 -4.84 21.57 5.04
C ASP A 86 -3.38 21.30 5.47
N ARG A 87 -3.13 20.24 6.25
CA ARG A 87 -1.77 19.78 6.58
C ARG A 87 -0.97 19.41 5.33
N VAL A 88 -1.57 18.64 4.42
CA VAL A 88 -0.93 18.26 3.14
C VAL A 88 -0.57 19.50 2.31
N LEU A 89 -1.48 20.47 2.21
CA LEU A 89 -1.21 21.75 1.53
C LEU A 89 -0.11 22.57 2.21
N GLY A 90 -0.04 22.55 3.54
CA GLY A 90 1.02 23.23 4.29
C GLY A 90 2.42 22.71 3.99
N MET A 91 2.54 21.39 3.75
CA MET A 91 3.80 20.73 3.37
C MET A 91 4.19 20.99 1.90
N VAL A 92 3.22 20.94 0.99
CA VAL A 92 3.49 21.03 -0.46
C VAL A 92 3.53 22.48 -0.96
N ARG A 93 2.63 23.35 -0.48
CA ARG A 93 2.48 24.75 -0.93
C ARG A 93 2.39 24.90 -2.46
N PRO A 94 1.39 24.28 -3.14
CA PRO A 94 1.27 24.35 -4.59
C PRO A 94 1.12 25.79 -5.09
N ARG A 95 1.84 26.14 -6.16
CA ARG A 95 1.91 27.52 -6.69
C ARG A 95 1.01 27.79 -7.90
N LYS A 96 0.49 26.75 -8.56
CA LYS A 96 -0.35 26.88 -9.76
C LYS A 96 -1.71 26.20 -9.57
N LEU A 97 -1.71 24.92 -9.18
CA LEU A 97 -2.91 24.08 -9.21
C LEU A 97 -3.04 23.18 -7.97
N LEU A 98 -4.26 23.07 -7.46
CA LEU A 98 -4.72 21.97 -6.61
C LEU A 98 -5.78 21.17 -7.37
N TYR A 99 -5.58 19.88 -7.55
CA TYR A 99 -6.55 18.96 -8.15
C TYR A 99 -6.98 17.93 -7.11
N MET A 100 -8.26 17.93 -6.74
CA MET A 100 -8.84 17.02 -5.76
C MET A 100 -9.69 15.99 -6.48
N ALA A 101 -9.26 14.73 -6.45
CA ALA A 101 -9.91 13.64 -7.14
C ALA A 101 -10.56 12.69 -6.14
N VAL A 102 -11.88 12.57 -6.21
CA VAL A 102 -12.65 11.59 -5.45
C VAL A 102 -12.97 10.42 -6.38
N ASP A 103 -12.92 9.18 -5.91
CA ASP A 103 -13.29 8.04 -6.76
C ASP A 103 -14.72 8.19 -7.26
N GLY A 104 -14.88 8.05 -8.57
CA GLY A 104 -16.18 7.90 -9.23
C GLY A 104 -16.46 6.45 -9.60
N VAL A 105 -17.43 6.25 -10.50
CA VAL A 105 -17.74 4.91 -11.00
C VAL A 105 -16.52 4.34 -11.73
N ALA A 106 -16.02 3.21 -11.27
CA ALA A 106 -14.82 2.55 -11.77
C ALA A 106 -15.15 1.57 -12.90
N PRO A 107 -14.17 1.19 -13.74
CA PRO A 107 -14.36 0.13 -14.73
C PRO A 107 -14.71 -1.21 -14.07
N ARG A 108 -15.40 -2.08 -14.82
CA ARG A 108 -15.85 -3.39 -14.35
C ARG A 108 -14.72 -4.27 -13.79
N ALA A 109 -13.54 -4.21 -14.41
CA ALA A 109 -12.34 -4.89 -13.91
C ALA A 109 -12.02 -4.51 -12.45
N LYS A 110 -12.08 -3.21 -12.10
CA LYS A 110 -11.88 -2.73 -10.74
C LYS A 110 -13.04 -3.07 -9.81
N MET A 111 -14.28 -2.97 -10.31
CA MET A 111 -15.48 -3.25 -9.51
C MET A 111 -15.45 -4.64 -8.86
N ASN A 112 -14.91 -5.66 -9.54
CA ASN A 112 -14.78 -7.00 -8.96
C ASN A 112 -13.83 -7.03 -7.76
N GLN A 113 -12.70 -6.30 -7.83
CA GLN A 113 -11.77 -6.14 -6.73
C GLN A 113 -12.42 -5.38 -5.57
N GLN A 114 -13.11 -4.28 -5.87
CA GLN A 114 -13.84 -3.50 -4.86
C GLN A 114 -14.88 -4.37 -4.18
N ARG A 115 -15.71 -5.10 -4.93
CA ARG A 115 -16.72 -6.03 -4.39
C ARG A 115 -16.09 -7.05 -3.45
N SER A 116 -15.01 -7.70 -3.88
CA SER A 116 -14.27 -8.67 -3.05
C SER A 116 -13.79 -8.06 -1.72
N ARG A 117 -13.32 -6.80 -1.74
CA ARG A 117 -12.93 -6.07 -0.52
C ARG A 117 -14.12 -5.73 0.37
N ARG A 118 -15.23 -5.25 -0.19
CA ARG A 118 -16.43 -4.80 0.56
C ARG A 118 -17.15 -5.98 1.23
N PHE A 119 -17.29 -7.12 0.55
CA PHE A 119 -17.84 -8.35 1.13
C PHE A 119 -16.97 -8.88 2.27
N ARG A 120 -15.63 -8.83 2.12
CA ARG A 120 -14.70 -9.19 3.20
C ARG A 120 -14.82 -8.25 4.39
N ALA A 121 -14.81 -6.94 4.15
CA ALA A 121 -14.94 -5.94 5.21
C ALA A 121 -16.26 -6.09 6.00
N ALA A 122 -17.37 -6.35 5.31
CA ALA A 122 -18.66 -6.59 5.97
C ALA A 122 -18.66 -7.87 6.82
N ARG A 123 -18.05 -8.96 6.32
CA ARG A 123 -17.90 -10.20 7.09
C ARG A 123 -17.00 -10.01 8.31
N GLU A 124 -15.85 -9.37 8.15
CA GLU A 124 -14.93 -9.07 9.25
C GLU A 124 -15.56 -8.15 10.30
N ALA A 125 -16.36 -7.17 9.87
CA ALA A 125 -17.11 -6.30 10.78
C ALA A 125 -18.15 -7.09 11.60
N LYS A 126 -18.89 -7.99 10.94
CA LYS A 126 -19.85 -8.87 11.60
C LYS A 126 -19.16 -9.80 12.61
N GLU A 127 -18.06 -10.45 12.22
CA GLU A 127 -17.27 -11.31 13.12
C GLU A 127 -16.75 -10.52 14.34
N LYS A 128 -16.21 -9.31 14.14
CA LYS A 128 -15.76 -8.43 15.26
C LYS A 128 -16.90 -7.98 16.17
N ASP A 129 -18.09 -7.72 15.63
CA ASP A 129 -19.25 -7.31 16.42
C ASP A 129 -19.79 -8.48 17.25
N GLU A 130 -19.80 -9.69 16.68
CA GLU A 130 -20.13 -10.93 17.39
C GLU A 130 -19.13 -11.22 18.52
N GLU A 131 -17.82 -11.13 18.24
CA GLU A 131 -16.75 -11.29 19.25
C GLU A 131 -16.86 -10.25 20.38
N ARG A 132 -17.11 -8.97 20.06
CA ARG A 132 -17.32 -7.91 21.06
C ARG A 132 -18.55 -8.19 21.92
N ALA A 133 -19.66 -8.62 21.31
CA ALA A 133 -20.88 -8.97 22.03
C ALA A 133 -20.69 -10.18 22.96
N GLU A 134 -19.94 -11.19 22.52
CA GLU A 134 -19.58 -12.35 23.36
C GLU A 134 -18.66 -11.98 24.52
N PHE A 135 -17.61 -11.20 24.25
CA PHE A 135 -16.70 -10.70 25.27
C PHE A 135 -17.44 -9.88 26.34
N GLN A 136 -18.39 -9.03 25.92
CA GLN A 136 -19.22 -8.26 26.85
C GLN A 136 -20.11 -9.16 27.71
N LYS A 137 -20.73 -10.22 27.13
CA LYS A 137 -21.52 -11.20 27.91
C LYS A 137 -20.65 -11.88 28.98
N ILE A 138 -19.41 -12.24 28.64
CA ILE A 138 -18.46 -12.83 29.59
C ILE A 138 -18.10 -11.82 30.70
N LEU A 139 -17.77 -10.57 30.35
CA LEU A 139 -17.48 -9.51 31.32
C LEU A 139 -18.66 -9.26 32.27
N ASN A 140 -19.88 -9.18 31.73
CA ASN A 140 -21.10 -8.99 32.50
C ASN A 140 -21.32 -10.17 33.46
N SER A 141 -21.09 -11.41 33.03
CA SER A 141 -21.19 -12.59 33.89
C SER A 141 -20.14 -12.59 35.01
N GLN A 142 -18.91 -12.11 34.74
CA GLN A 142 -17.85 -12.00 35.74
C GLN A 142 -18.11 -10.88 36.76
N LYS A 143 -18.62 -9.73 36.31
CA LYS A 143 -19.01 -8.61 37.19
C LYS A 143 -20.19 -8.99 38.06
N ALA A 144 -21.20 -9.67 37.50
CA ALA A 144 -22.33 -10.22 38.25
C ALA A 144 -21.87 -11.20 39.34
N ASN A 145 -20.89 -12.06 39.04
CA ASN A 145 -20.31 -12.98 40.02
C ASN A 145 -19.48 -12.29 41.12
N ARG A 146 -19.02 -11.05 40.90
CA ARG A 146 -18.28 -10.23 41.90
C ARG A 146 -19.19 -9.33 42.75
N GLY A 147 -20.50 -9.33 42.51
CA GLY A 147 -21.46 -8.50 43.24
C GLY A 147 -21.33 -7.00 42.93
N GLU A 148 -20.72 -6.64 41.80
CA GLU A 148 -20.64 -5.26 41.32
C GLU A 148 -21.94 -4.88 40.59
N ASP A 149 -22.45 -3.68 40.86
CA ASP A 149 -23.73 -3.19 40.32
C ASP A 149 -23.65 -3.07 38.79
N ILE A 150 -24.60 -3.70 38.09
CA ILE A 150 -24.59 -3.88 36.62
C ILE A 150 -25.09 -2.61 35.89
N ASN A 151 -25.51 -1.58 36.63
CA ASN A 151 -26.21 -0.41 36.09
C ASN A 151 -25.30 0.77 35.67
N THR A 152 -24.28 0.53 34.82
CA THR A 152 -23.54 1.62 34.14
C THR A 152 -23.03 1.29 32.73
N LEU A 153 -23.47 0.20 32.09
CA LEU A 153 -22.92 -0.22 30.78
C LEU A 153 -23.99 -0.42 29.70
N GLU A 154 -24.90 0.55 29.58
CA GLU A 154 -25.41 0.95 28.27
C GLU A 154 -24.44 1.98 27.65
N GLU A 155 -23.14 1.66 27.58
CA GLU A 155 -22.39 2.16 26.42
C GLU A 155 -22.97 1.37 25.25
N VAL A 156 -24.08 1.91 24.71
CA VAL A 156 -24.68 1.50 23.46
C VAL A 156 -23.50 1.26 22.53
N MET A 157 -23.35 0.03 22.03
CA MET A 157 -22.40 -0.27 20.98
C MET A 157 -22.75 0.65 19.82
N GLU A 158 -22.16 1.85 19.79
CA GLU A 158 -22.29 2.77 18.68
C GLU A 158 -21.72 1.99 17.50
N LYS A 159 -22.62 1.60 16.60
CA LYS A 159 -22.26 0.85 15.40
C LYS A 159 -21.15 1.62 14.72
N THR A 160 -20.05 0.93 14.44
CA THR A 160 -18.94 1.52 13.70
C THR A 160 -19.47 2.04 12.37
N TRP A 161 -19.11 3.27 12.00
CA TRP A 161 -19.53 3.88 10.74
C TRP A 161 -19.20 2.95 9.56
N ASP A 162 -20.17 2.71 8.67
CA ASP A 162 -19.95 1.79 7.56
C ASP A 162 -19.05 2.43 6.49
N SER A 163 -17.78 2.00 6.47
CA SER A 163 -16.80 2.44 5.47
C SER A 163 -17.21 2.13 4.02
N ASN A 164 -18.19 1.26 3.79
CA ASN A 164 -18.75 1.00 2.47
C ASN A 164 -19.58 2.18 1.94
N ALA A 165 -19.98 3.12 2.81
CA ALA A 165 -20.57 4.40 2.41
C ALA A 165 -19.61 5.27 1.58
N ILE A 166 -18.30 5.01 1.63
CA ILE A 166 -17.27 5.64 0.79
C ILE A 166 -17.28 4.97 -0.60
N THR A 167 -18.39 5.15 -1.31
CA THR A 167 -18.63 4.62 -2.66
C THR A 167 -19.51 5.61 -3.44
N PRO A 168 -19.26 5.87 -4.74
CA PRO A 168 -20.08 6.76 -5.56
C PRO A 168 -21.57 6.46 -5.49
N GLY A 169 -22.39 7.51 -5.44
CA GLY A 169 -23.85 7.43 -5.39
C GLY A 169 -24.44 7.45 -3.98
N THR A 170 -23.65 7.25 -2.92
CA THR A 170 -24.14 7.34 -1.55
C THR A 170 -24.43 8.79 -1.14
N PRO A 171 -25.31 9.02 -0.14
CA PRO A 171 -25.53 10.36 0.41
C PRO A 171 -24.24 11.00 0.92
N PHE A 172 -23.40 10.21 1.59
CA PHE A 172 -22.12 10.64 2.15
C PHE A 172 -21.19 11.26 1.08
N MET A 173 -21.07 10.64 -0.10
CA MET A 173 -20.21 11.16 -1.16
C MET A 173 -20.72 12.47 -1.77
N HIS A 174 -22.05 12.70 -1.74
CA HIS A 174 -22.62 13.98 -2.13
C HIS A 174 -22.32 15.08 -1.11
N LEU A 175 -22.51 14.77 0.18
CA LEU A 175 -22.13 15.68 1.27
C LEU A 175 -20.64 16.02 1.22
N LEU A 176 -19.78 15.04 0.96
CA LEU A 176 -18.34 15.25 0.79
C LEU A 176 -18.06 16.24 -0.35
N ALA A 177 -18.70 16.08 -1.52
CA ALA A 177 -18.50 16.97 -2.65
C ALA A 177 -18.88 18.42 -2.33
N GLU A 178 -20.04 18.64 -1.70
CA GLU A 178 -20.48 19.97 -1.28
C GLU A 178 -19.55 20.57 -0.21
N SER A 179 -19.11 19.74 0.73
CA SER A 179 -18.19 20.13 1.82
C SER A 179 -16.84 20.57 1.27
N LEU A 180 -16.28 19.85 0.29
CA LEU A 180 -15.01 20.22 -0.35
C LEU A 180 -15.12 21.54 -1.13
N GLN A 181 -16.22 21.74 -1.88
CA GLN A 181 -16.47 23.00 -2.58
C GLN A 181 -16.61 24.17 -1.59
N TYR A 182 -17.35 23.97 -0.50
CA TYR A 182 -17.49 24.94 0.56
C TYR A 182 -16.13 25.32 1.18
N TRP A 183 -15.34 24.32 1.55
CA TRP A 183 -14.04 24.53 2.17
C TRP A 183 -13.06 25.25 1.24
N CYS A 184 -13.05 24.92 -0.05
CA CYS A 184 -12.23 25.64 -1.02
C CYS A 184 -12.65 27.11 -1.15
N ALA A 185 -13.95 27.40 -1.17
CA ALA A 185 -14.46 28.77 -1.22
C ALA A 185 -14.09 29.57 0.05
N TYR A 186 -14.16 28.92 1.22
CA TYR A 186 -13.68 29.47 2.48
C TYR A 186 -12.17 29.78 2.40
N LYS A 187 -11.35 28.88 1.86
CA LYS A 187 -9.89 29.09 1.71
C LYS A 187 -9.56 30.23 0.74
N PHE A 188 -10.25 30.36 -0.38
CA PHE A 188 -10.08 31.53 -1.28
C PHE A 188 -10.38 32.87 -0.60
N THR A 189 -11.21 32.86 0.43
CA THR A 189 -11.62 34.06 1.17
C THR A 189 -10.68 34.38 2.33
N THR A 190 -10.07 33.36 2.96
CA THR A 190 -9.32 33.48 4.22
C THR A 190 -7.81 33.31 4.07
N ASP A 191 -7.33 32.53 3.09
CA ASP A 191 -5.92 32.19 2.93
C ASP A 191 -5.31 32.93 1.72
N PRO A 192 -4.41 33.91 1.94
CA PRO A 192 -3.78 34.68 0.86
C PRO A 192 -2.98 33.84 -0.14
N SER A 193 -2.51 32.64 0.25
CA SER A 193 -1.75 31.76 -0.65
C SER A 193 -2.60 31.20 -1.80
N TRP A 194 -3.93 31.24 -1.68
CA TRP A 194 -4.86 30.73 -2.68
C TRP A 194 -5.21 31.74 -3.77
N LYS A 195 -4.82 33.01 -3.62
CA LYS A 195 -5.19 34.11 -4.50
C LYS A 195 -5.04 33.79 -6.00
N ASP A 196 -3.91 33.22 -6.40
CA ASP A 196 -3.61 32.89 -7.80
C ASP A 196 -3.79 31.41 -8.16
N MET A 197 -4.14 30.58 -7.17
CA MET A 197 -4.27 29.13 -7.31
C MET A 197 -5.56 28.76 -8.04
N LYS A 198 -5.52 27.70 -8.84
CA LYS A 198 -6.69 27.10 -9.47
C LYS A 198 -6.98 25.82 -8.74
N VAL A 199 -8.24 25.58 -8.43
CA VAL A 199 -8.68 24.38 -7.73
C VAL A 199 -9.64 23.63 -8.63
N ILE A 200 -9.34 22.38 -8.93
CA ILE A 200 -10.24 21.50 -9.67
C ILE A 200 -10.72 20.42 -8.72
N ILE A 201 -12.04 20.27 -8.60
CA ILE A 201 -12.67 19.20 -7.82
C ILE A 201 -13.33 18.26 -8.82
N SER A 202 -12.83 17.02 -8.89
CA SER A 202 -13.46 15.92 -9.61
C SER A 202 -14.12 15.00 -8.59
N ASP A 203 -15.39 15.24 -8.31
CA ASP A 203 -16.15 14.47 -7.31
C ASP A 203 -16.54 13.07 -7.80
N ALA A 204 -17.27 12.34 -6.95
CA ALA A 204 -17.70 10.96 -7.21
C ALA A 204 -18.73 10.82 -8.34
N SER A 205 -19.37 11.91 -8.77
CA SER A 205 -20.32 11.88 -9.89
C SER A 205 -19.63 11.84 -11.26
N VAL A 206 -18.35 12.24 -11.32
CA VAL A 206 -17.51 12.10 -12.51
C VAL A 206 -16.97 10.66 -12.57
N PRO A 207 -17.19 9.88 -13.63
CA PRO A 207 -16.68 8.50 -13.71
C PRO A 207 -15.15 8.40 -13.70
N GLY A 208 -14.64 7.28 -13.18
CA GLY A 208 -13.22 6.94 -13.10
C GLY A 208 -12.67 6.96 -11.67
N GLU A 209 -11.62 6.17 -11.44
CA GLU A 209 -10.85 6.21 -10.19
C GLU A 209 -10.09 7.53 -10.06
N GLY A 210 -9.91 8.01 -8.83
CA GLY A 210 -9.29 9.30 -8.50
C GLY A 210 -7.90 9.43 -9.11
N GLU A 211 -7.06 8.42 -8.93
CA GLU A 211 -5.71 8.36 -9.52
C GLU A 211 -5.77 8.44 -11.06
N HIS A 212 -6.69 7.73 -11.73
CA HIS A 212 -6.78 7.75 -13.19
C HIS A 212 -7.39 9.04 -13.74
N LYS A 213 -8.28 9.71 -13.00
CA LYS A 213 -8.75 11.07 -13.31
C LYS A 213 -7.59 12.07 -13.31
N ILE A 214 -6.73 11.99 -12.28
CA ILE A 214 -5.50 12.78 -12.17
C ILE A 214 -4.59 12.52 -13.38
N MET A 215 -4.31 11.25 -13.69
CA MET A 215 -3.41 10.92 -14.81
C MET A 215 -3.97 11.35 -16.17
N ASN A 216 -5.29 11.24 -16.37
CA ASN A 216 -5.94 11.76 -17.57
C ASN A 216 -5.79 13.29 -17.68
N PHE A 217 -5.95 14.01 -16.57
CA PHE A 217 -5.71 15.45 -16.53
C PHE A 217 -4.26 15.80 -16.88
N ILE A 218 -3.27 15.12 -16.28
CA ILE A 218 -1.85 15.40 -16.56
C ILE A 218 -1.53 15.17 -18.04
N ARG A 219 -1.99 14.04 -18.61
CA ARG A 219 -1.82 13.76 -20.05
C ARG A 219 -2.49 14.80 -20.93
N SER A 220 -3.69 15.25 -20.58
CA SER A 220 -4.41 16.25 -21.38
C SER A 220 -3.70 17.60 -21.37
N GLN A 221 -3.11 18.00 -20.24
CA GLN A 221 -2.30 19.22 -20.15
C GLN A 221 -0.97 19.05 -20.91
N ARG A 222 -0.26 17.94 -20.71
CA ARG A 222 1.03 17.65 -21.38
C ARG A 222 0.92 17.67 -22.90
N ALA A 223 -0.21 17.25 -23.46
CA ALA A 223 -0.46 17.27 -24.90
C ALA A 223 -0.61 18.69 -25.49
N MET A 224 -0.73 19.72 -24.64
CA MET A 224 -0.93 21.09 -25.09
C MET A 224 0.39 21.76 -25.48
N PRO A 225 0.43 22.55 -26.57
CA PRO A 225 1.67 23.19 -27.04
C PRO A 225 2.30 24.19 -26.06
N THR A 226 1.52 24.72 -25.11
CA THR A 226 2.01 25.69 -24.12
C THR A 226 2.22 25.09 -22.73
N HIS A 227 2.15 23.76 -22.60
CA HIS A 227 2.57 23.04 -21.39
C HIS A 227 4.03 23.33 -21.07
N ASP A 228 4.31 23.61 -19.81
CA ASP A 228 5.68 23.77 -19.33
C ASP A 228 6.24 22.39 -18.97
N PRO A 229 7.22 21.85 -19.72
CA PRO A 229 7.80 20.53 -19.46
C PRO A 229 8.57 20.44 -18.13
N ASN A 230 8.80 21.59 -17.46
CA ASN A 230 9.43 21.64 -16.14
C ASN A 230 8.41 21.84 -15.01
N THR A 231 7.12 21.69 -15.29
CA THR A 231 6.09 21.73 -14.26
C THR A 231 6.40 20.69 -13.17
N SER A 232 6.40 21.12 -11.91
CA SER A 232 6.65 20.23 -10.77
C SER A 232 5.33 19.66 -10.22
N HIS A 233 5.24 18.34 -10.21
CA HIS A 233 4.05 17.58 -9.86
C HIS A 233 4.22 16.87 -8.52
N VAL A 234 3.23 16.97 -7.65
CA VAL A 234 3.13 16.18 -6.41
C VAL A 234 1.79 15.48 -6.38
N ILE A 235 1.79 14.15 -6.27
CA ILE A 235 0.57 13.39 -5.97
C ILE A 235 0.61 12.90 -4.52
N TYR A 236 -0.49 13.08 -3.79
CA TYR A 236 -0.69 12.45 -2.50
C TYR A 236 -1.52 11.18 -2.67
N GLY A 237 -1.05 10.09 -2.05
CA GLY A 237 -1.81 8.87 -1.86
C GLY A 237 -0.95 7.73 -1.36
N LEU A 238 -1.59 6.69 -0.84
CA LEU A 238 -0.88 5.55 -0.25
C LEU A 238 -0.55 4.47 -1.27
N ASP A 239 -1.30 4.38 -2.36
CA ASP A 239 -1.26 3.27 -3.31
C ASP A 239 0.09 3.12 -4.02
N ALA A 240 0.49 1.87 -4.26
CA ALA A 240 1.74 1.56 -4.96
C ALA A 240 1.64 1.87 -6.46
N ASP A 241 0.42 1.84 -6.99
CA ASP A 241 0.11 2.12 -8.39
C ASP A 241 0.47 3.58 -8.74
N LEU A 242 0.40 4.51 -7.79
CA LEU A 242 0.84 5.90 -7.97
C LEU A 242 2.30 6.04 -8.40
N ILE A 243 3.17 5.10 -8.00
CA ILE A 243 4.59 5.08 -8.42
C ILE A 243 4.68 4.72 -9.91
N MET A 244 3.88 3.74 -10.35
CA MET A 244 3.85 3.32 -11.75
C MET A 244 3.17 4.37 -12.62
N LEU A 245 2.05 4.92 -12.16
CA LEU A 245 1.30 5.95 -12.86
C LEU A 245 2.14 7.22 -13.01
N SER A 246 2.87 7.64 -11.97
CA SER A 246 3.78 8.79 -12.07
C SER A 246 4.89 8.57 -13.09
N LEU A 247 5.51 7.39 -13.15
CA LEU A 247 6.47 7.05 -14.20
C LEU A 247 5.84 7.09 -15.61
N ALA A 248 4.63 6.54 -15.74
CA ALA A 248 3.89 6.49 -17.00
C ALA A 248 3.40 7.87 -17.49
N THR A 249 3.45 8.92 -16.66
CA THR A 249 3.22 10.29 -17.13
C THR A 249 4.37 10.82 -17.97
N HIS A 250 5.58 10.26 -17.80
CA HIS A 250 6.84 10.76 -18.34
C HIS A 250 7.16 12.22 -17.97
N GLU A 251 6.55 12.77 -16.91
CA GLU A 251 6.92 14.08 -16.38
C GLU A 251 8.21 13.95 -15.55
N PRO A 252 9.27 14.74 -15.83
CA PRO A 252 10.57 14.57 -15.18
C PRO A 252 10.57 14.99 -13.71
N TYR A 253 9.75 15.96 -13.32
CA TYR A 253 9.69 16.50 -11.95
C TYR A 253 8.42 16.05 -11.24
N PHE A 254 8.38 14.79 -10.82
CA PHE A 254 7.22 14.21 -10.17
C PHE A 254 7.58 13.58 -8.81
N LYS A 255 6.81 13.85 -7.77
CA LYS A 255 6.96 13.23 -6.44
C LYS A 255 5.65 12.63 -5.95
N VAL A 256 5.77 11.53 -5.22
CA VAL A 256 4.65 10.96 -4.46
C VAL A 256 4.84 11.34 -2.99
N LEU A 257 3.84 11.99 -2.40
CA LEU A 257 3.76 12.29 -0.98
C LEU A 257 2.92 11.23 -0.28
N ARG A 258 3.42 10.69 0.82
CA ARG A 258 2.72 9.67 1.61
C ARG A 258 3.13 9.70 3.06
N GLU A 259 2.32 9.11 3.91
CA GLU A 259 2.71 8.83 5.30
C GLU A 259 3.84 7.79 5.36
N ASP A 260 4.69 7.92 6.37
CA ASP A 260 5.71 6.91 6.67
C ASP A 260 5.08 5.68 7.31
N VAL A 261 4.87 4.64 6.50
CA VAL A 261 4.33 3.35 6.93
C VAL A 261 5.28 2.61 7.88
N PHE A 262 6.56 2.98 7.93
CA PHE A 262 7.54 2.33 8.82
C PHE A 262 7.65 3.01 10.19
N TYR A 263 7.03 4.18 10.38
CA TYR A 263 7.09 4.94 11.62
C TYR A 263 6.60 4.14 12.84
N ASP A 264 5.48 3.42 12.71
CA ASP A 264 4.87 2.67 13.82
C ASP A 264 5.76 1.53 14.34
N SER A 265 6.66 1.00 13.51
CA SER A 265 7.64 -0.01 13.95
C SER A 265 8.81 0.58 14.74
N GLY A 266 8.93 1.91 14.75
CA GLY A 266 9.97 2.69 15.43
C GLY A 266 9.46 3.50 16.63
N LYS A 267 8.15 3.78 16.73
CA LYS A 267 7.57 4.64 17.79
C LYS A 267 7.87 4.15 19.21
N ASP A 268 7.88 2.84 19.41
CA ASP A 268 8.19 2.22 20.71
C ASP A 268 9.70 2.02 20.95
N LYS A 269 10.55 2.27 19.95
CA LYS A 269 11.99 2.12 20.10
C LYS A 269 12.55 3.32 20.86
N VAL A 270 13.18 3.02 21.99
CA VAL A 270 13.90 4.01 22.80
C VAL A 270 15.34 4.12 22.30
N CYS A 271 15.76 5.33 21.99
CA CYS A 271 17.13 5.62 21.62
C CYS A 271 18.06 5.29 22.80
N THR A 272 18.96 4.33 22.62
CA THR A 272 19.88 3.92 23.70
C THR A 272 20.88 5.01 24.09
N ARG A 273 21.05 6.05 23.25
CA ARG A 273 21.92 7.22 23.47
C ARG A 273 21.23 8.31 24.29
N CYS A 274 20.18 8.95 23.76
CA CYS A 274 19.52 10.09 24.43
C CYS A 274 18.34 9.69 25.33
N GLY A 275 17.84 8.45 25.25
CA GLY A 275 16.71 7.98 26.06
C GLY A 275 15.33 8.38 25.52
N ARG A 276 15.25 9.18 24.45
CA ARG A 276 14.00 9.57 23.79
C ARG A 276 13.41 8.44 22.95
N LYS A 277 12.08 8.41 22.82
CA LYS A 277 11.35 7.49 21.91
C LYS A 277 11.37 8.00 20.46
N GLY A 278 11.05 7.12 19.51
CA GLY A 278 10.84 7.49 18.10
C GLY A 278 12.06 7.45 17.18
N HIS A 279 13.27 7.17 17.68
CA HIS A 279 14.46 6.99 16.83
C HIS A 279 15.49 6.02 17.43
N ILE A 280 16.37 5.49 16.57
CA ILE A 280 17.48 4.61 16.97
C ILE A 280 18.79 5.40 17.10
N ARG A 281 19.77 4.82 17.82
CA ARG A 281 21.07 5.47 18.12
C ARG A 281 21.77 6.08 16.89
N THR A 282 21.66 5.45 15.73
CA THR A 282 22.31 5.90 14.49
C THR A 282 21.69 7.16 13.89
N ASN A 283 20.41 7.43 14.18
CA ASN A 283 19.64 8.56 13.64
C ASN A 283 19.39 9.62 14.74
N CYS A 284 20.26 9.68 15.74
CA CYS A 284 20.12 10.61 16.86
C CYS A 284 20.76 11.96 16.50
N GLU A 285 19.93 12.93 16.16
CA GLU A 285 20.34 14.30 15.75
C GLU A 285 20.67 15.22 16.93
N PHE A 286 20.41 14.78 18.16
CA PHE A 286 20.73 15.55 19.36
C PHE A 286 22.26 15.65 19.56
N PRO A 287 22.78 16.77 20.11
CA PRO A 287 24.20 16.94 20.40
C PRO A 287 24.76 15.85 21.34
N GLU A 288 26.05 15.49 21.23
CA GLU A 288 26.68 14.47 22.10
C GLU A 288 26.77 14.87 23.58
N GLU A 289 26.68 16.17 23.84
CA GLU A 289 26.84 16.77 25.17
C GLU A 289 25.53 16.79 25.98
N GLU A 290 24.38 16.49 25.36
CA GLU A 290 23.09 16.42 26.05
C GLU A 290 22.98 15.18 26.96
N LYS A 291 22.46 15.41 28.17
CA LYS A 291 22.24 14.34 29.16
C LYS A 291 21.14 13.40 28.66
N LYS A 292 21.38 12.09 28.76
CA LYS A 292 20.37 11.05 28.52
C LYS A 292 19.19 11.25 29.48
N LEU A 293 17.97 11.35 28.94
CA LEU A 293 16.74 11.50 29.71
C LEU A 293 16.43 10.23 30.50
N THR A 294 15.86 10.41 31.68
CA THR A 294 15.25 9.32 32.46
C THR A 294 13.95 8.84 31.80
N GLU A 295 13.45 7.66 32.18
CA GLU A 295 12.21 7.13 31.60
C GLU A 295 11.00 8.03 31.84
N GLU A 296 10.93 8.71 33.00
CA GLU A 296 9.87 9.65 33.35
C GLU A 296 9.98 10.94 32.54
N GLU A 297 11.17 11.54 32.46
CA GLU A 297 11.41 12.75 31.66
C GLU A 297 11.16 12.49 30.16
N ALA A 298 11.58 11.33 29.65
CA ALA A 298 11.33 10.95 28.26
C ALA A 298 9.84 10.66 28.01
N ALA A 299 9.10 10.17 29.00
CA ALA A 299 7.65 9.96 28.88
C ALA A 299 6.87 11.27 28.94
N GLU A 300 7.27 12.22 29.78
CA GLU A 300 6.66 13.54 29.88
C GLU A 300 6.97 14.41 28.65
N GLU A 301 8.22 14.39 28.17
CA GLU A 301 8.62 15.00 26.91
C GLU A 301 7.86 14.36 25.73
N TRP A 302 7.72 13.03 25.70
CA TRP A 302 6.92 12.37 24.67
C TRP A 302 5.43 12.74 24.73
N ALA A 303 4.84 12.83 25.93
CA ALA A 303 3.44 13.20 26.14
C ALA A 303 3.15 14.65 25.73
N THR A 304 4.14 15.54 25.84
CA THR A 304 4.06 16.95 25.46
C THR A 304 4.63 17.24 24.06
N SER A 305 5.37 16.30 23.47
CA SER A 305 6.01 16.48 22.17
C SER A 305 5.00 16.57 21.03
N GLU A 306 5.34 17.43 20.07
CA GLU A 306 4.68 17.54 18.77
C GLU A 306 4.79 16.25 17.93
N HIS A 307 5.55 15.24 18.39
CA HIS A 307 5.77 13.93 17.74
C HIS A 307 4.58 12.96 17.79
N GLN A 308 3.39 13.45 18.11
CA GLN A 308 2.14 12.69 17.96
C GLN A 308 1.71 12.57 16.49
N LEU A 309 2.13 13.52 15.63
CA LEU A 309 1.75 13.49 14.23
C LEU A 309 2.60 12.48 13.47
N LYS A 310 1.92 11.58 12.76
CA LYS A 310 2.59 10.64 11.85
C LYS A 310 3.37 11.41 10.78
N PRO A 311 4.66 11.11 10.57
CA PRO A 311 5.49 11.85 9.63
C PRO A 311 5.18 11.46 8.19
N PHE A 312 5.53 12.37 7.27
CA PHE A 312 5.42 12.16 5.83
C PHE A 312 6.78 11.97 5.19
N ILE A 313 6.78 11.29 4.04
CA ILE A 313 7.94 11.04 3.20
C ILE A 313 7.65 11.42 1.76
N TRP A 314 8.71 11.91 1.09
CA TRP A 314 8.79 12.07 -0.34
C TRP A 314 9.26 10.79 -1.00
N LEU A 315 8.61 10.39 -2.08
CA LEU A 315 9.14 9.44 -3.04
C LEU A 315 9.47 10.16 -4.34
N HIS A 316 10.76 10.26 -4.64
CA HIS A 316 11.35 10.97 -5.77
C HIS A 316 11.36 10.07 -7.02
N THR A 317 10.40 10.28 -7.92
CA THR A 317 10.31 9.48 -9.15
C THR A 317 11.43 9.81 -10.12
N ASN A 318 11.94 11.05 -10.13
CA ASN A 318 13.10 11.46 -10.90
C ASN A 318 14.36 10.66 -10.52
N ILE A 319 14.58 10.43 -9.22
CA ILE A 319 15.69 9.61 -8.74
C ILE A 319 15.46 8.14 -9.10
N LEU A 320 14.22 7.65 -9.01
CA LEU A 320 13.87 6.30 -9.45
C LEU A 320 14.16 6.10 -10.95
N ARG A 321 13.86 7.10 -11.79
CA ARG A 321 14.18 7.08 -13.23
C ARG A 321 15.69 6.96 -13.47
N GLU A 322 16.52 7.65 -12.69
CA GLU A 322 17.99 7.50 -12.76
C GLU A 322 18.45 6.09 -12.37
N TYR A 323 17.89 5.50 -11.31
CA TYR A 323 18.18 4.11 -10.94
C TYR A 323 17.81 3.14 -12.06
N LEU A 324 16.60 3.27 -12.60
CA LEU A 324 16.10 2.41 -13.65
C LEU A 324 16.85 2.63 -14.97
N ALA A 325 17.36 3.83 -15.24
CA ALA A 325 18.21 4.08 -16.40
C ALA A 325 19.46 3.20 -16.37
N VAL A 326 20.09 3.05 -15.20
CA VAL A 326 21.26 2.19 -15.03
C VAL A 326 20.88 0.70 -15.02
N GLU A 327 19.80 0.34 -14.34
CA GLU A 327 19.37 -1.06 -14.19
C GLU A 327 18.91 -1.68 -15.53
N MET A 328 18.21 -0.88 -16.35
CA MET A 328 17.61 -1.31 -17.61
C MET A 328 18.54 -1.14 -18.83
N ASP A 329 19.67 -0.43 -18.69
CA ASP A 329 20.65 -0.29 -19.78
C ASP A 329 21.43 -1.59 -19.98
N THR A 330 21.13 -2.32 -21.07
CA THR A 330 21.82 -3.57 -21.42
C THR A 330 22.61 -3.44 -22.72
N PRO A 331 23.95 -3.57 -22.71
CA PRO A 331 24.77 -3.39 -23.92
C PRO A 331 24.54 -4.48 -24.97
N LYS A 332 23.81 -5.56 -24.63
CA LYS A 332 23.46 -6.65 -25.53
C LYS A 332 22.32 -6.34 -26.50
N ARG A 333 21.61 -5.21 -26.33
CA ARG A 333 20.44 -4.85 -27.15
C ARG A 333 20.77 -4.66 -28.64
N SER A 334 19.81 -4.97 -29.50
CA SER A 334 19.94 -4.77 -30.96
C SER A 334 19.47 -3.38 -31.45
N PHE A 335 18.73 -2.64 -30.62
CA PHE A 335 18.13 -1.35 -30.94
C PHE A 335 18.71 -0.19 -30.09
N LYS A 336 18.41 1.06 -30.49
CA LYS A 336 18.89 2.25 -29.78
C LYS A 336 18.21 2.36 -28.41
N TYR A 337 18.98 2.70 -27.38
CA TYR A 337 18.45 2.94 -26.05
C TYR A 337 17.58 4.20 -26.00
N ASP A 338 16.42 4.04 -25.38
CA ASP A 338 15.47 5.07 -25.02
C ASP A 338 15.01 4.78 -23.57
N LEU A 339 15.26 5.74 -22.67
CA LEU A 339 14.89 5.60 -21.27
C LEU A 339 13.37 5.51 -21.11
N GLU A 340 12.59 6.35 -21.80
CA GLU A 340 11.13 6.38 -21.63
C GLU A 340 10.52 5.03 -22.01
N ARG A 341 10.95 4.45 -23.14
CA ARG A 341 10.50 3.12 -23.58
C ARG A 341 10.95 2.00 -22.65
N SER A 342 12.13 2.14 -22.03
CA SER A 342 12.62 1.17 -21.03
C SER A 342 11.78 1.24 -19.74
N LEU A 343 11.33 2.43 -19.36
CA LEU A 343 10.44 2.64 -18.21
C LEU A 343 9.05 2.05 -18.48
N ASP A 344 8.52 2.21 -19.69
CA ASP A 344 7.23 1.61 -20.09
C ASP A 344 7.27 0.08 -19.99
N ASP A 345 8.34 -0.55 -20.48
CA ASP A 345 8.57 -1.98 -20.35
C ASP A 345 8.69 -2.40 -18.88
N TRP A 346 9.36 -1.60 -18.04
CA TRP A 346 9.48 -1.88 -16.60
C TRP A 346 8.13 -1.80 -15.90
N VAL A 347 7.33 -0.77 -16.17
CA VAL A 347 5.97 -0.62 -15.65
C VAL A 347 5.10 -1.80 -16.07
N PHE A 348 5.16 -2.19 -17.36
CA PHE A 348 4.42 -3.33 -17.87
C PHE A 348 4.84 -4.65 -17.22
N MET A 349 6.15 -4.87 -17.00
CA MET A 349 6.64 -6.05 -16.27
C MET A 349 6.12 -6.11 -14.82
N CYS A 350 5.96 -4.96 -14.15
CA CYS A 350 5.40 -4.92 -12.80
C CYS A 350 3.95 -5.45 -12.74
N PHE A 351 3.15 -5.33 -13.81
CA PHE A 351 1.77 -5.84 -13.84
C PHE A 351 1.67 -7.37 -13.69
N PHE A 352 2.71 -8.13 -14.09
CA PHE A 352 2.71 -9.59 -13.96
C PHE A 352 2.84 -10.08 -12.51
N VAL A 353 3.46 -9.27 -11.65
CA VAL A 353 3.64 -9.63 -10.23
C VAL A 353 2.31 -9.45 -9.45
N GLY A 354 1.34 -8.78 -10.07
CA GLY A 354 -0.03 -8.57 -9.64
C GLY A 354 -0.49 -7.16 -9.99
N ASN A 355 -1.77 -6.88 -9.82
CA ASN A 355 -2.37 -5.54 -9.83
C ASN A 355 -3.80 -5.69 -9.32
N ASP A 356 -4.59 -4.61 -9.32
CA ASP A 356 -5.98 -4.67 -8.87
C ASP A 356 -6.93 -5.38 -9.84
N PHE A 357 -6.55 -5.54 -11.10
CA PHE A 357 -7.41 -6.04 -12.18
C PHE A 357 -7.17 -7.52 -12.48
N LEU A 358 -5.97 -8.02 -12.19
CA LEU A 358 -5.54 -9.39 -12.47
C LEU A 358 -4.93 -10.07 -11.25
N PRO A 359 -5.24 -11.36 -11.00
CA PRO A 359 -4.55 -12.14 -9.99
C PRO A 359 -3.07 -12.29 -10.34
N HIS A 360 -2.18 -12.31 -9.35
CA HIS A 360 -0.75 -12.55 -9.57
C HIS A 360 -0.48 -13.94 -10.16
N LEU A 361 0.48 -14.05 -11.08
CA LEU A 361 0.92 -15.35 -11.58
C LEU A 361 1.46 -16.20 -10.41
N PRO A 362 1.17 -17.52 -10.35
CA PRO A 362 1.60 -18.35 -9.22
C PRO A 362 3.11 -18.34 -8.98
N SER A 363 3.89 -18.22 -10.06
CA SER A 363 5.36 -18.19 -10.05
C SER A 363 5.95 -16.82 -9.70
N LEU A 364 5.16 -15.74 -9.60
CA LEU A 364 5.66 -14.39 -9.34
C LEU A 364 5.15 -13.81 -8.02
N GLU A 365 6.08 -13.52 -7.12
CA GLU A 365 5.82 -12.72 -5.91
C GLU A 365 6.92 -11.67 -5.72
N ILE A 366 6.57 -10.46 -5.27
CA ILE A 366 7.57 -9.41 -4.95
C ILE A 366 8.58 -9.93 -3.91
N ARG A 367 8.09 -10.69 -2.91
CA ARG A 367 8.91 -11.25 -1.82
C ARG A 367 9.98 -12.22 -2.32
N ASP A 368 9.71 -12.88 -3.45
CA ASP A 368 10.60 -13.88 -4.05
C ASP A 368 11.47 -13.28 -5.16
N GLN A 369 11.67 -11.95 -5.17
CA GLN A 369 12.42 -11.23 -6.21
C GLN A 369 11.80 -11.37 -7.61
N GLY A 370 10.47 -11.46 -7.70
CA GLY A 370 9.76 -11.64 -8.98
C GLY A 370 10.05 -10.52 -10.00
N ILE A 371 10.17 -9.27 -9.55
CA ILE A 371 10.52 -8.13 -10.43
C ILE A 371 11.95 -8.26 -10.96
N ASP A 372 12.90 -8.63 -10.08
CA ASP A 372 14.31 -8.81 -10.47
C ASP A 372 14.46 -9.96 -11.48
N LEU A 373 13.67 -11.03 -11.32
CA LEU A 373 13.59 -12.12 -12.27
C LEU A 373 13.10 -11.64 -13.64
N LEU A 374 12.01 -10.87 -13.70
CA LEU A 374 11.49 -10.34 -14.96
C LEU A 374 12.49 -9.40 -15.65
N ILE A 375 13.15 -8.51 -14.90
CA ILE A 375 14.22 -7.65 -15.44
C ILE A 375 15.35 -8.51 -16.01
N SER A 376 15.75 -9.59 -15.32
CA SER A 376 16.79 -10.49 -15.83
C SER A 376 16.39 -11.17 -17.14
N ILE A 377 15.14 -11.65 -17.23
CA ILE A 377 14.58 -12.27 -18.45
C ILE A 377 14.55 -11.25 -19.59
N TRP A 378 14.05 -10.05 -19.33
CA TRP A 378 13.99 -8.97 -20.32
C TRP A 378 15.39 -8.60 -20.83
N ARG A 379 16.39 -8.51 -19.95
CA ARG A 379 17.78 -8.20 -20.33
C ARG A 379 18.43 -9.32 -21.15
N ASP A 380 18.13 -10.57 -20.84
CA ASP A 380 18.62 -11.72 -21.60
C ASP A 380 18.01 -11.74 -23.01
N LEU A 381 16.70 -11.47 -23.12
CA LEU A 381 15.96 -11.42 -24.38
C LEU A 381 16.23 -10.16 -25.20
N ALA A 382 16.77 -9.09 -24.61
CA ALA A 382 17.02 -7.83 -25.31
C ALA A 382 17.94 -7.97 -26.54
N ALA A 383 18.79 -9.00 -26.58
CA ALA A 383 19.63 -9.31 -27.74
C ALA A 383 18.85 -9.94 -28.91
N GLU A 384 17.75 -10.63 -28.61
CA GLU A 384 16.91 -11.35 -29.56
C GLU A 384 15.72 -10.49 -30.03
N MET A 385 15.28 -9.55 -29.21
CA MET A 385 14.23 -8.58 -29.55
C MET A 385 14.77 -7.48 -30.48
N ASP A 386 13.92 -7.03 -31.38
CA ASP A 386 14.15 -6.00 -32.38
C ASP A 386 13.67 -4.59 -31.96
N ASP A 387 12.83 -4.49 -30.92
CA ASP A 387 12.40 -3.25 -30.26
C ASP A 387 11.95 -3.58 -28.82
N TYR A 388 11.55 -2.57 -28.05
CA TYR A 388 10.92 -2.69 -26.74
C TYR A 388 9.63 -3.53 -26.75
N VAL A 389 9.23 -4.04 -25.58
CA VAL A 389 8.01 -4.86 -25.40
C VAL A 389 6.75 -4.01 -25.58
N THR A 390 6.80 -2.73 -25.21
CA THR A 390 5.65 -1.83 -25.21
C THR A 390 5.87 -0.62 -26.11
N LYS A 391 4.78 -0.08 -26.66
CA LYS A 391 4.77 1.15 -27.46
C LYS A 391 3.45 1.89 -27.32
N ASP A 392 3.52 3.12 -26.81
CA ASP A 392 2.37 4.04 -26.68
C ASP A 392 1.17 3.40 -25.96
N GLY A 393 1.40 2.63 -24.89
CA GLY A 393 0.33 1.95 -24.15
C GLY A 393 -0.16 0.62 -24.74
N TYR A 394 0.51 0.08 -25.76
CA TYR A 394 0.18 -1.21 -26.36
C TYR A 394 1.39 -2.16 -26.35
N PRO A 395 1.25 -3.39 -25.83
CA PRO A 395 2.34 -4.37 -25.86
C PRO A 395 2.46 -5.06 -27.23
N ASP A 396 3.67 -5.47 -27.60
CA ASP A 396 3.92 -6.39 -28.71
C ASP A 396 3.80 -7.83 -28.21
N MET A 397 2.71 -8.49 -28.59
CA MET A 397 2.35 -9.79 -28.04
C MET A 397 3.32 -10.91 -28.40
N ARG A 398 4.11 -10.76 -29.48
CA ARG A 398 5.20 -11.69 -29.80
C ARG A 398 6.33 -11.58 -28.77
N ARG A 399 6.68 -10.37 -28.33
CA ARG A 399 7.72 -10.18 -27.30
C ARG A 399 7.20 -10.58 -25.92
N VAL A 400 5.92 -10.36 -25.63
CA VAL A 400 5.27 -10.90 -24.42
C VAL A 400 5.35 -12.42 -24.38
N GLN A 401 5.05 -13.10 -25.49
CA GLN A 401 5.19 -14.55 -25.63
C GLN A 401 6.62 -15.01 -25.31
N GLN A 402 7.66 -14.32 -25.80
CA GLN A 402 9.06 -14.65 -25.49
C GLN A 402 9.36 -14.57 -23.99
N ILE A 403 8.89 -13.52 -23.31
CA ILE A 403 9.06 -13.36 -21.85
C ILE A 403 8.34 -14.49 -21.10
N MET A 404 7.11 -14.82 -21.47
CA MET A 404 6.34 -15.89 -20.84
C MET A 404 6.98 -17.26 -21.06
N SER A 405 7.47 -17.56 -22.27
CA SER A 405 8.21 -18.80 -22.55
C SER A 405 9.50 -18.91 -21.74
N ALA A 406 10.24 -17.80 -21.56
CA ALA A 406 11.43 -17.78 -20.72
C ALA A 406 11.11 -17.95 -19.22
N LEU A 407 9.97 -17.40 -18.76
CA LEU A 407 9.48 -17.59 -17.39
C LEU A 407 9.02 -19.04 -17.15
N ALA A 408 8.30 -19.63 -18.10
CA ALA A 408 7.78 -21.00 -18.06
C ALA A 408 8.89 -22.03 -17.76
N ILE A 409 10.05 -21.90 -18.40
CA ILE A 409 11.22 -22.77 -18.16
C ILE A 409 11.70 -22.71 -16.70
N ARG A 410 11.47 -21.59 -16.01
CA ARG A 410 11.96 -21.33 -14.65
C ARG A 410 10.91 -21.65 -13.57
N GLU A 411 9.63 -21.83 -13.90
CA GLU A 411 8.52 -21.97 -12.93
C GLU A 411 8.71 -23.11 -11.93
N ALA A 412 8.98 -24.32 -12.41
CA ALA A 412 9.18 -25.49 -11.54
C ALA A 412 10.35 -25.28 -10.55
N GLY A 413 11.42 -24.60 -10.98
CA GLY A 413 12.55 -24.25 -10.12
C GLY A 413 12.18 -23.22 -9.05
N ILE A 414 11.32 -22.25 -9.39
CA ILE A 414 10.82 -21.24 -8.45
C ILE A 414 9.99 -21.90 -7.35
N PHE A 415 9.07 -22.80 -7.70
CA PHE A 415 8.22 -23.47 -6.70
C PHE A 415 9.02 -24.33 -5.73
N LYS A 416 10.00 -25.11 -6.23
CA LYS A 416 10.90 -25.91 -5.40
C LYS A 416 11.69 -25.03 -4.43
N LYS A 417 12.30 -23.95 -4.93
CA LYS A 417 13.05 -22.99 -4.10
C LYS A 417 12.17 -22.32 -3.04
N ARG A 418 10.93 -21.94 -3.38
CA ARG A 418 9.98 -21.35 -2.42
C ARG A 418 9.69 -22.31 -1.28
N LYS A 419 9.46 -23.59 -1.58
CA LYS A 419 9.23 -24.63 -0.57
C LYS A 419 10.45 -24.82 0.34
N GLU A 420 11.65 -24.91 -0.22
CA GLU A 420 12.90 -25.01 0.55
C GLU A 420 13.10 -23.84 1.53
N VAL A 421 12.82 -22.61 1.07
CA VAL A 421 12.92 -21.41 1.92
C VAL A 421 11.87 -21.45 3.03
N SER A 422 10.63 -21.81 2.70
CA SER A 422 9.55 -21.94 3.69
C SER A 422 9.87 -22.99 4.75
N ASP A 423 10.35 -24.16 4.35
CA ASP A 423 10.70 -25.26 5.26
C ASP A 423 11.87 -24.87 6.16
N ARG A 424 12.86 -24.15 5.62
CA ARG A 424 13.97 -23.59 6.42
C ARG A 424 13.48 -22.57 7.43
N GLN A 425 12.55 -21.69 7.07
CA GLN A 425 11.96 -20.72 7.99
C GLN A 425 11.14 -21.40 9.08
N ALA A 426 10.33 -22.41 8.73
CA ALA A 426 9.56 -23.20 9.69
C ALA A 426 10.47 -23.95 10.67
N ALA A 427 11.53 -24.59 10.18
CA ALA A 427 12.52 -25.26 11.03
C ALA A 427 13.24 -24.28 11.98
N ASN A 428 13.60 -23.10 11.49
CA ASN A 428 14.19 -22.04 12.33
C ASN A 428 13.21 -21.54 13.40
N ARG A 429 11.92 -21.35 13.05
CA ARG A 429 10.87 -20.94 13.99
C ARG A 429 10.65 -22.00 15.07
N ALA A 430 10.46 -23.26 14.68
CA ALA A 430 10.32 -24.38 15.60
C ALA A 430 11.53 -24.50 16.54
N ARG A 431 12.75 -24.25 16.03
CA ARG A 431 13.97 -24.23 16.86
C ARG A 431 13.98 -23.08 17.87
N ARG A 432 13.53 -21.88 17.48
CA ARG A 432 13.41 -20.71 18.39
C ARG A 432 12.34 -20.95 19.46
N GLU A 433 11.18 -21.49 19.09
CA GLU A 433 10.10 -21.84 20.01
C GLU A 433 10.52 -22.93 21.00
N ALA A 434 11.21 -23.98 20.53
CA ALA A 434 11.74 -25.03 21.40
C ALA A 434 12.76 -24.47 22.41
N GLN A 435 13.62 -23.53 22.00
CA GLN A 435 14.57 -22.87 22.91
C GLN A 435 13.87 -21.95 23.92
N SER A 436 12.83 -21.23 23.50
CA SER A 436 12.00 -20.38 24.38
C SER A 436 11.22 -21.21 25.40
N ASN A 437 10.59 -22.30 24.97
CA ASN A 437 9.87 -23.22 25.86
C ASN A 437 10.81 -23.95 26.83
N SER A 438 12.05 -24.26 26.41
CA SER A 438 13.08 -24.81 27.29
C SER A 438 13.52 -23.81 28.36
N HIS A 439 13.64 -22.52 28.04
CA HIS A 439 13.94 -21.47 29.03
C HIS A 439 12.77 -21.22 29.99
N LYS A 440 11.52 -21.28 29.51
CA LYS A 440 10.32 -21.21 30.38
C LYS A 440 10.23 -22.39 31.33
N ARG A 441 10.51 -23.61 30.87
CA ARG A 441 10.54 -24.82 31.72
C ARG A 441 11.63 -24.78 32.79
N GLN A 442 12.85 -24.34 32.44
CA GLN A 442 13.92 -24.15 33.44
C GLN A 442 13.58 -23.10 34.49
N ARG A 443 12.79 -22.08 34.13
CA ARG A 443 12.36 -21.04 35.07
C ARG A 443 11.28 -21.56 36.05
N THR A 444 10.36 -22.39 35.57
CA THR A 444 9.36 -23.06 36.43
C THR A 444 9.95 -24.16 37.31
N ASP A 445 10.99 -24.86 36.86
CA ASP A 445 11.68 -25.89 37.67
C ASP A 445 12.58 -25.28 38.77
N ASN A 446 13.15 -24.09 38.53
CA ASN A 446 13.91 -23.38 39.57
C ASN A 446 13.01 -22.73 40.65
N ASP A 447 11.79 -22.30 40.31
CA ASP A 447 10.80 -21.81 41.30
C ASP A 447 10.16 -22.94 42.12
N ALA A 448 10.21 -24.20 41.66
CA ALA A 448 9.70 -25.35 42.41
C ALA A 448 10.68 -25.89 43.49
N LEU A 449 11.92 -25.40 43.53
CA LEU A 449 12.97 -25.85 44.48
C LEU A 449 13.40 -24.78 45.49
N SER A 450 12.63 -23.71 45.69
CA SER A 450 12.89 -22.75 46.79
C SER A 450 11.61 -22.22 47.44
N ALA A 451 11.13 -22.95 48.45
CA ALA A 451 10.34 -22.39 49.53
C ALA A 451 11.27 -21.82 50.62
N PRO A 452 10.92 -20.71 51.29
CA PRO A 452 11.89 -19.83 51.94
C PRO A 452 12.35 -20.35 53.31
N GLY A 453 13.63 -20.69 53.41
CA GLY A 453 14.33 -20.85 54.68
C GLY A 453 15.03 -19.56 55.06
N PHE A 454 14.56 -18.91 56.13
CA PHE A 454 15.23 -17.78 56.78
C PHE A 454 16.69 -18.14 57.13
N SER A 455 17.66 -17.46 56.50
CA SER A 455 18.99 -17.30 57.07
C SER A 455 19.56 -15.95 56.65
N LYS A 456 19.83 -15.10 57.66
CA LYS A 456 20.46 -13.80 57.52
C LYS A 456 21.84 -13.97 56.88
N ARG A 457 22.09 -13.31 55.75
CA ARG A 457 23.46 -12.92 55.38
C ARG A 457 23.47 -11.50 54.82
N ALA A 458 24.52 -10.78 55.24
CA ALA A 458 24.65 -9.34 55.27
C ALA A 458 24.63 -8.68 53.88
N LYS A 459 24.17 -7.42 53.88
CA LYS A 459 24.31 -6.45 52.79
C LYS A 459 25.76 -6.38 52.32
N GLU A 460 26.01 -6.67 51.04
CA GLU A 460 27.11 -6.09 50.28
C GLU A 460 26.52 -5.24 49.17
N THR A 461 26.85 -3.95 49.25
CA THR A 461 26.49 -2.86 48.35
C THR A 461 27.18 -3.04 47.01
N THR A 462 26.41 -3.21 45.93
CA THR A 462 26.88 -3.04 44.56
C THR A 462 26.52 -1.65 44.06
N ASP A 463 26.90 -0.63 44.83
CA ASP A 463 27.07 0.74 44.34
C ASP A 463 28.53 0.88 43.90
N THR A 464 28.80 0.46 42.66
CA THR A 464 29.90 0.93 41.79
C THR A 464 29.95 -0.04 40.63
N TYR A 465 29.41 0.34 39.46
CA TYR A 465 29.87 -0.07 38.11
C TYR A 465 28.96 0.47 36.99
N THR A 466 28.16 1.51 37.26
CA THR A 466 27.52 2.33 36.23
C THR A 466 28.16 3.71 36.18
N SER A 467 29.46 3.77 35.89
CA SER A 467 30.16 4.99 35.42
C SER A 467 31.66 4.75 35.22
N ALA A 468 32.04 4.13 34.10
CA ALA A 468 33.34 4.37 33.46
C ALA A 468 33.34 3.74 32.06
N GLY A 469 33.84 4.49 31.08
CA GLY A 469 33.98 4.05 29.70
C GLY A 469 34.97 2.89 29.53
N ILE A 470 35.11 2.46 28.28
CA ILE A 470 36.07 1.46 27.82
C ILE A 470 37.45 1.73 28.46
N VAL A 471 37.91 0.81 29.30
CA VAL A 471 39.25 0.88 29.89
C VAL A 471 40.26 0.44 28.84
N PHE A 472 41.08 1.37 28.35
CA PHE A 472 42.30 1.03 27.65
C PHE A 472 43.34 0.56 28.67
N PHE A 473 43.91 -0.63 28.44
CA PHE A 473 45.01 -1.15 29.25
C PHE A 473 46.36 -0.87 28.58
N ASP A 474 47.38 -0.57 29.39
CA ASP A 474 48.76 -0.47 28.95
C ASP A 474 49.29 -1.89 28.58
N PRO A 475 50.02 -2.10 27.47
CA PRO A 475 50.36 -3.44 26.96
C PRO A 475 51.14 -4.36 27.91
N LYS A 476 51.62 -3.86 29.06
CA LYS A 476 52.40 -4.64 30.02
C LYS A 476 51.55 -5.38 31.06
N ASP A 477 50.28 -5.02 31.23
CA ASP A 477 49.39 -5.64 32.23
C ASP A 477 48.47 -6.73 31.64
N ALA A 478 48.59 -7.03 30.34
CA ALA A 478 47.78 -8.01 29.62
C ALA A 478 47.95 -9.48 30.07
N GLN A 479 48.82 -9.76 31.04
CA GLN A 479 49.08 -11.10 31.57
C GLN A 479 48.77 -11.27 33.06
N SER A 480 48.10 -10.30 33.70
CA SER A 480 47.68 -10.46 35.10
C SER A 480 46.58 -11.52 35.24
N LYS A 481 46.48 -12.07 36.46
CA LYS A 481 45.55 -13.18 36.76
C LYS A 481 44.09 -12.70 36.75
N GLU A 482 43.84 -11.44 37.09
CA GLU A 482 42.50 -10.85 37.07
C GLU A 482 41.91 -10.74 35.65
N VAL A 483 42.72 -10.48 34.62
CA VAL A 483 42.27 -10.39 33.21
C VAL A 483 41.90 -11.77 32.65
N ARG A 484 42.57 -12.84 33.11
CA ARG A 484 42.29 -14.21 32.68
C ARG A 484 40.96 -14.76 33.20
N ASP A 485 40.55 -14.37 34.40
CA ASP A 485 39.31 -14.88 35.00
C ASP A 485 38.07 -14.22 34.36
N VAL A 486 38.13 -12.93 34.00
CA VAL A 486 37.05 -12.24 33.25
C VAL A 486 36.87 -12.81 31.83
N HIS A 487 37.95 -13.23 31.17
CA HIS A 487 37.87 -13.83 29.83
C HIS A 487 37.27 -15.25 29.86
N LYS A 488 37.39 -15.96 30.99
CA LYS A 488 36.90 -17.33 31.14
C LYS A 488 35.38 -17.39 31.31
N ASP A 489 34.79 -16.41 31.99
CA ASP A 489 33.33 -16.33 32.18
C ASP A 489 32.58 -15.86 30.91
N ILE A 490 33.20 -15.02 30.08
CA ILE A 490 32.63 -14.60 28.79
C ILE A 490 32.56 -15.78 27.79
N MET A 491 33.52 -16.71 27.84
CA MET A 491 33.60 -17.84 26.90
C MET A 491 32.62 -19.00 27.18
N HIS A 492 31.84 -18.95 28.27
CA HIS A 492 30.82 -19.97 28.56
C HIS A 492 29.42 -19.65 28.01
N THR A 493 29.28 -18.63 27.15
CA THR A 493 28.02 -18.34 26.46
C THR A 493 28.05 -18.75 24.97
N ARG A 494 27.18 -19.72 24.65
CA ARG A 494 26.56 -20.10 23.35
C ARG A 494 27.35 -20.35 22.05
N ASP A 495 28.65 -20.07 21.94
CA ASP A 495 29.43 -20.31 20.69
C ASP A 495 30.38 -21.53 20.71
N SER A 496 30.34 -22.36 21.74
CA SER A 496 31.29 -23.50 21.91
C SER A 496 30.97 -24.77 21.10
N GLN A 497 29.85 -24.84 20.37
CA GLN A 497 29.48 -26.07 19.63
C GLN A 497 29.84 -26.06 18.13
N SER A 498 29.92 -24.90 17.48
CA SER A 498 30.25 -24.80 16.05
C SER A 498 31.76 -24.85 15.76
N ASN A 499 32.61 -24.52 16.74
CA ASN A 499 34.07 -24.52 16.58
C ASN A 499 34.76 -25.84 16.96
N LYS A 500 34.04 -26.86 17.45
CA LYS A 500 34.64 -28.16 17.80
C LYS A 500 35.13 -28.94 16.57
N SER A 501 34.44 -28.83 15.43
CA SER A 501 34.80 -29.52 14.19
C SER A 501 36.07 -28.92 13.53
N ALA A 502 36.17 -27.59 13.50
CA ALA A 502 37.33 -26.89 12.95
C ALA A 502 38.58 -27.03 13.85
N ALA A 503 38.40 -26.94 15.17
CA ALA A 503 39.50 -27.13 16.11
C ALA A 503 40.00 -28.59 16.18
N ALA A 504 39.13 -29.59 15.97
CA ALA A 504 39.53 -30.99 15.88
C ALA A 504 40.41 -31.26 14.63
N ARG A 505 40.02 -30.72 13.47
CA ARG A 505 40.82 -30.82 12.23
C ARG A 505 42.16 -30.08 12.32
N LEU A 506 42.18 -28.90 12.94
CA LEU A 506 43.43 -28.16 13.14
C LEU A 506 44.37 -28.88 14.13
N LYS A 507 43.81 -29.55 15.14
CA LYS A 507 44.56 -30.34 16.12
C LYS A 507 45.11 -31.64 15.51
N GLU A 508 44.39 -32.29 14.60
CA GLU A 508 44.92 -33.41 13.80
C GLU A 508 46.05 -32.97 12.87
N LEU A 509 45.89 -31.85 12.16
CA LEU A 509 46.92 -31.29 11.29
C LEU A 509 48.18 -30.85 12.04
N MET A 510 48.02 -30.29 13.24
CA MET A 510 49.16 -29.90 14.08
C MET A 510 49.85 -31.10 14.75
N LYS A 511 49.10 -32.16 15.09
CA LYS A 511 49.67 -33.38 15.67
C LYS A 511 50.44 -34.20 14.62
N ALA A 512 49.93 -34.28 13.38
CA ALA A 512 50.65 -34.86 12.24
C ALA A 512 51.96 -34.10 11.92
N LYS A 513 51.98 -32.78 12.14
CA LYS A 513 53.17 -31.93 11.94
C LYS A 513 54.18 -32.01 13.09
N ALA A 514 53.75 -32.42 14.28
CA ALA A 514 54.59 -32.55 15.48
C ALA A 514 55.26 -33.93 15.61
N ASP A 515 54.61 -35.00 15.13
CA ASP A 515 55.12 -36.38 15.26
C ASP A 515 56.03 -36.82 14.09
N GLY A 516 56.34 -35.93 13.14
CA GLY A 516 57.33 -36.16 12.08
C GLY A 516 56.98 -37.26 11.08
N THR A 517 55.71 -37.68 11.02
CA THR A 517 55.21 -38.69 10.07
C THR A 517 54.49 -38.02 8.90
N SER A 518 55.08 -38.09 7.71
CA SER A 518 54.44 -37.71 6.45
C SER A 518 53.37 -38.73 6.07
N LEU A 519 52.14 -38.29 5.83
CA LEU A 519 51.13 -39.10 5.14
C LEU A 519 51.37 -39.05 3.62
N PRO A 520 51.13 -40.15 2.90
CA PRO A 520 51.54 -40.31 1.50
C PRO A 520 50.69 -39.51 0.53
N GLU A 521 51.35 -38.79 -0.37
CA GLU A 521 50.79 -38.39 -1.67
C GLU A 521 50.70 -39.61 -2.60
N PRO A 522 49.69 -39.69 -3.48
CA PRO A 522 49.82 -40.50 -4.67
C PRO A 522 49.57 -39.68 -5.95
N GLU A 523 50.63 -39.62 -6.76
CA GLU A 523 50.69 -39.57 -8.24
C GLU A 523 51.95 -40.43 -8.61
N PRO A 524 52.18 -41.02 -9.81
CA PRO A 524 51.69 -40.63 -11.16
C PRO A 524 51.57 -41.71 -12.32
N THR A 525 51.15 -41.25 -13.53
CA THR A 525 51.50 -41.63 -14.96
C THR A 525 50.97 -42.91 -15.70
N PRO A 526 51.00 -43.02 -17.07
CA PRO A 526 50.79 -42.04 -18.19
C PRO A 526 50.09 -42.59 -19.50
N ASP A 527 50.06 -41.73 -20.55
CA ASP A 527 49.80 -41.88 -22.02
C ASP A 527 48.40 -41.41 -22.52
N SER A 528 48.22 -40.51 -23.51
CA SER A 528 49.11 -39.87 -24.49
C SER A 528 48.51 -38.56 -25.10
N GLU A 529 49.44 -37.66 -25.43
CA GLU A 529 49.55 -36.32 -26.10
C GLU A 529 48.84 -36.04 -27.48
N PRO A 530 49.03 -34.87 -28.19
CA PRO A 530 49.20 -33.44 -27.79
C PRO A 530 48.62 -32.36 -28.77
N THR A 531 48.92 -31.07 -28.46
CA THR A 531 49.04 -29.81 -29.29
C THR A 531 47.83 -28.86 -29.35
N SER A 532 47.91 -27.52 -29.27
CA SER A 532 48.99 -26.52 -29.10
C SER A 532 48.43 -25.13 -28.70
N GLU A 533 49.27 -24.38 -27.98
CA GLU A 533 49.38 -22.93 -27.70
C GLU A 533 48.52 -21.89 -28.47
N ALA A 534 47.95 -20.89 -27.76
CA ALA A 534 48.50 -19.52 -27.63
C ALA A 534 47.47 -18.42 -27.21
N ALA A 535 47.79 -17.77 -26.09
CA ALA A 535 47.69 -16.35 -25.73
C ALA A 535 46.44 -15.45 -26.02
N SER A 536 45.89 -14.90 -24.93
CA SER A 536 45.71 -13.46 -24.61
C SER A 536 44.34 -13.19 -23.96
N GLY A 537 44.30 -12.74 -22.71
CA GLY A 537 44.01 -11.34 -22.38
C GLY A 537 43.28 -11.30 -21.04
N ALA A 538 43.71 -10.41 -20.14
CA ALA A 538 43.36 -10.41 -18.72
C ALA A 538 41.87 -10.09 -18.45
N GLU A 539 41.18 -10.96 -17.72
CA GLU A 539 39.95 -10.64 -16.99
C GLU A 539 40.27 -10.45 -15.51
N THR A 540 39.99 -9.25 -14.99
CA THR A 540 39.90 -8.98 -13.56
C THR A 540 38.58 -9.55 -13.03
N PRO A 541 38.58 -10.46 -12.05
CA PRO A 541 37.35 -10.86 -11.38
C PRO A 541 36.96 -9.79 -10.36
N VAL A 542 35.85 -9.09 -10.64
CA VAL A 542 35.20 -8.21 -9.66
C VAL A 542 34.61 -9.09 -8.57
N HIS A 543 35.30 -9.19 -7.44
CA HIS A 543 34.82 -9.85 -6.23
C HIS A 543 33.64 -9.04 -5.66
N LEU A 544 32.41 -9.42 -6.01
CA LEU A 544 31.21 -8.98 -5.29
C LEU A 544 31.21 -9.65 -3.91
N GLY A 545 31.54 -8.86 -2.89
CA GLY A 545 31.51 -9.25 -1.50
C GLY A 545 30.12 -9.77 -1.11
N LYS A 546 30.07 -11.03 -0.67
CA LYS A 546 28.92 -11.61 0.02
C LYS A 546 28.69 -10.83 1.31
N ARG A 547 27.79 -9.84 1.28
CA ARG A 547 27.21 -9.28 2.51
C ARG A 547 26.24 -10.30 3.08
N LYS A 548 26.38 -10.58 4.37
CA LYS A 548 25.51 -11.45 5.16
C LYS A 548 24.07 -10.94 5.04
N LEU A 549 23.15 -11.85 4.80
CA LEU A 549 21.72 -11.67 5.03
C LEU A 549 21.56 -11.35 6.53
N ASP A 550 21.18 -10.12 6.86
CA ASP A 550 20.64 -9.83 8.18
C ASP A 550 19.26 -10.47 8.28
N GLU A 551 19.01 -11.09 9.43
CA GLU A 551 17.84 -11.92 9.73
C GLU A 551 16.53 -11.14 9.52
N VAL A 552 15.66 -11.70 8.67
CA VAL A 552 14.27 -11.24 8.55
C VAL A 552 13.53 -11.74 9.78
N GLU A 553 13.33 -10.86 10.76
CA GLU A 553 12.34 -11.09 11.81
C GLU A 553 10.94 -10.88 11.23
N ASP A 554 10.14 -11.94 11.24
CA ASP A 554 8.69 -11.84 11.15
C ASP A 554 8.19 -11.03 12.35
N LEU A 555 8.03 -9.72 12.17
CA LEU A 555 7.34 -8.89 13.15
C LEU A 555 5.85 -8.92 12.81
N ASP A 556 5.15 -9.73 13.61
CA ASP A 556 3.71 -9.76 13.80
C ASP A 556 3.17 -8.34 14.05
N ASN A 557 2.19 -7.91 13.26
CA ASN A 557 1.30 -6.79 13.57
C ASN A 557 0.05 -7.31 14.29
N GLY A 558 0.27 -8.00 15.41
CA GLY A 558 -0.74 -8.35 16.39
C GLY A 558 -0.15 -8.13 17.76
N THR A 559 -0.44 -6.99 18.38
CA THR A 559 -0.02 -6.73 19.76
C THR A 559 -0.65 -7.77 20.68
N PRO A 560 0.11 -8.48 21.53
CA PRO A 560 -0.46 -9.23 22.64
C PRO A 560 -0.97 -8.21 23.65
N GLY A 561 -2.30 -8.13 23.81
CA GLY A 561 -2.93 -7.33 24.85
C GLY A 561 -2.37 -7.71 26.22
N ARG A 562 -1.54 -6.83 26.77
CA ARG A 562 -1.01 -6.93 28.13
C ARG A 562 -2.10 -6.44 29.07
N ASN A 563 -2.97 -7.36 29.50
CA ASN A 563 -3.68 -7.40 30.80
C ASN A 563 -4.80 -8.46 30.77
N THR A 564 -4.43 -9.74 30.75
CA THR A 564 -5.32 -10.83 31.16
C THR A 564 -4.68 -11.53 32.37
N PRO A 565 -5.31 -11.53 33.55
CA PRO A 565 -4.85 -12.33 34.68
C PRO A 565 -4.97 -13.82 34.32
N VAL A 566 -3.90 -14.58 34.54
CA VAL A 566 -3.91 -16.04 34.41
C VAL A 566 -4.84 -16.62 35.48
N VAL A 567 -5.96 -17.20 35.08
CA VAL A 567 -6.84 -17.98 35.97
C VAL A 567 -6.30 -19.42 36.04
N PRO A 568 -5.98 -19.97 37.22
CA PRO A 568 -5.56 -21.36 37.34
C PRO A 568 -6.78 -22.29 37.17
N GLN A 569 -6.68 -23.27 36.27
CA GLN A 569 -7.71 -24.28 36.05
C GLN A 569 -7.69 -25.33 37.18
N SER A 570 -8.83 -25.52 37.84
CA SER A 570 -9.10 -26.67 38.70
C SER A 570 -9.80 -27.79 37.89
N PRO A 571 -9.64 -29.08 38.26
CA PRO A 571 -10.05 -30.19 37.41
C PRO A 571 -11.49 -30.64 37.74
N THR A 572 -12.39 -30.57 36.76
CA THR A 572 -13.59 -31.42 36.78
C THR A 572 -14.08 -31.75 35.37
N GLN A 573 -14.34 -33.04 35.17
CA GLN A 573 -14.70 -33.69 33.92
C GLN A 573 -16.12 -33.30 33.47
N ALA A 574 -16.26 -32.68 32.31
CA ALA A 574 -17.49 -32.68 31.51
C ALA A 574 -17.14 -32.44 30.03
N ALA A 575 -17.90 -33.08 29.14
CA ALA A 575 -17.61 -33.35 27.74
C ALA A 575 -17.05 -32.17 26.92
N GLN A 576 -15.94 -32.41 26.20
CA GLN A 576 -15.33 -31.47 25.27
C GLN A 576 -16.19 -31.34 24.00
N PRO A 577 -16.48 -30.13 23.50
CA PRO A 577 -16.86 -29.94 22.10
C PRO A 577 -15.66 -30.30 21.19
N PRO A 578 -15.89 -30.67 19.92
CA PRO A 578 -14.80 -31.07 19.04
C PRO A 578 -13.78 -29.93 18.92
N LYS A 579 -12.50 -30.24 19.20
CA LYS A 579 -11.39 -29.32 18.96
C LYS A 579 -11.44 -28.89 17.49
N LYS A 580 -11.54 -27.59 17.22
CA LYS A 580 -11.08 -27.04 15.93
C LYS A 580 -9.61 -27.40 15.82
N ASP A 581 -9.28 -28.15 14.78
CA ASP A 581 -7.91 -28.50 14.45
C ASP A 581 -7.23 -27.22 13.96
N ASP A 582 -6.34 -26.65 14.79
CA ASP A 582 -5.53 -25.46 14.46
C ASP A 582 -4.33 -25.81 13.56
N SER A 583 -4.29 -27.00 12.96
CA SER A 583 -3.29 -27.32 11.94
C SER A 583 -3.58 -26.52 10.66
N PRO A 584 -2.54 -25.92 10.02
CA PRO A 584 -2.74 -25.26 8.74
C PRO A 584 -3.30 -26.28 7.74
N PRO A 585 -4.31 -25.90 6.93
CA PRO A 585 -4.90 -26.81 5.96
C PRO A 585 -3.82 -27.40 5.06
N GLU A 586 -3.84 -28.72 4.86
CA GLU A 586 -2.87 -29.41 4.01
C GLU A 586 -2.89 -28.83 2.59
N ASP A 587 -1.73 -28.40 2.08
CA ASP A 587 -1.62 -27.91 0.70
C ASP A 587 -1.68 -29.09 -0.27
N THR A 588 -2.86 -29.31 -0.83
CA THR A 588 -3.17 -30.39 -1.76
C THR A 588 -2.68 -30.14 -3.19
N ILE A 589 -2.24 -28.93 -3.53
CA ILE A 589 -1.76 -28.62 -4.89
C ILE A 589 -0.28 -28.97 -5.02
N MET A 590 0.52 -28.77 -3.96
CA MET A 590 1.93 -29.14 -3.91
C MET A 590 2.70 -28.64 -5.15
N LEU A 591 2.81 -27.32 -5.30
CA LEU A 591 3.45 -26.68 -6.46
C LEU A 591 4.92 -27.11 -6.69
N TRP A 592 5.57 -27.66 -5.67
CA TRP A 592 6.96 -28.12 -5.73
C TRP A 592 7.13 -29.55 -6.27
N GLU A 593 6.03 -30.29 -6.50
CA GLU A 593 6.05 -31.67 -7.02
C GLU A 593 5.51 -31.76 -8.44
N ASP A 594 6.01 -32.73 -9.22
CA ASP A 594 5.56 -32.95 -10.60
C ASP A 594 4.04 -33.22 -10.66
N GLY A 595 3.40 -32.82 -11.76
CA GLY A 595 1.94 -32.86 -11.90
C GLY A 595 1.19 -31.73 -11.16
N TYR A 596 1.90 -30.68 -10.70
CA TYR A 596 1.26 -29.55 -10.01
C TYR A 596 0.24 -28.80 -10.87
N GLU A 597 0.47 -28.74 -12.19
CA GLU A 597 -0.44 -28.03 -13.10
C GLU A 597 -1.83 -28.68 -13.12
N GLU A 598 -1.86 -30.02 -13.22
CA GLU A 598 -3.08 -30.81 -13.23
C GLU A 598 -3.87 -30.60 -11.94
N ARG A 599 -3.20 -30.71 -10.78
CA ARG A 599 -3.80 -30.50 -9.47
C ARG A 599 -4.30 -29.06 -9.29
N TYR A 600 -3.55 -28.07 -9.79
CA TYR A 600 -3.90 -26.66 -9.72
C TYR A 600 -5.19 -26.37 -10.50
N TYR A 601 -5.26 -26.78 -11.76
CA TYR A 601 -6.44 -26.53 -12.60
C TYR A 601 -7.67 -27.31 -12.14
N GLU A 602 -7.51 -28.55 -11.67
CA GLU A 602 -8.61 -29.35 -11.12
C GLU A 602 -9.18 -28.71 -9.83
N GLN A 603 -8.32 -28.24 -8.93
CA GLN A 603 -8.77 -27.69 -7.64
C GLN A 603 -9.24 -26.24 -7.74
N LYS A 604 -8.59 -25.39 -8.54
CA LYS A 604 -8.88 -23.94 -8.60
C LYS A 604 -9.91 -23.58 -9.67
N PHE A 605 -9.90 -24.28 -10.80
CA PHE A 605 -10.80 -24.00 -11.92
C PHE A 605 -11.89 -25.06 -12.12
N HIS A 606 -11.81 -26.18 -11.39
CA HIS A 606 -12.77 -27.29 -11.49
C HIS A 606 -12.90 -27.87 -12.90
N VAL A 607 -11.77 -27.94 -13.62
CA VAL A 607 -11.68 -28.51 -14.97
C VAL A 607 -10.88 -29.80 -14.99
N ALA A 608 -11.07 -30.61 -16.03
CA ALA A 608 -10.33 -31.85 -16.19
C ALA A 608 -8.83 -31.58 -16.38
N PRO A 609 -7.92 -32.41 -15.82
CA PRO A 609 -6.46 -32.23 -15.91
C PRO A 609 -5.93 -32.00 -17.33
N ASN A 610 -6.54 -32.66 -18.33
CA ASN A 610 -6.08 -32.64 -19.73
C ASN A 610 -6.74 -31.55 -20.59
N ASP A 611 -7.52 -30.64 -20.02
CA ASP A 611 -8.17 -29.56 -20.79
C ASP A 611 -7.20 -28.41 -21.09
N ILE A 612 -6.21 -28.67 -21.95
CA ILE A 612 -5.20 -27.69 -22.39
C ILE A 612 -5.87 -26.52 -23.12
N ALA A 613 -6.98 -26.76 -23.82
CA ALA A 613 -7.73 -25.71 -24.50
C ALA A 613 -8.29 -24.69 -23.50
N PHE A 614 -8.80 -25.14 -22.36
CA PHE A 614 -9.22 -24.26 -21.28
C PHE A 614 -8.04 -23.47 -20.69
N ARG A 615 -6.89 -24.12 -20.42
CA ARG A 615 -5.70 -23.43 -19.89
C ARG A 615 -5.23 -22.30 -20.80
N ASN A 616 -5.08 -22.60 -22.10
CA ASN A 616 -4.70 -21.61 -23.12
C ASN A 616 -5.73 -20.48 -23.25
N LYS A 617 -7.03 -20.80 -23.09
CA LYS A 617 -8.09 -19.78 -23.08
C LYS A 617 -7.95 -18.83 -21.89
N VAL A 618 -7.68 -19.34 -20.69
CA VAL A 618 -7.45 -18.52 -19.49
C VAL A 618 -6.20 -17.65 -19.68
N ALA A 619 -5.10 -18.20 -20.21
CA ALA A 619 -3.88 -17.46 -20.53
C ALA A 619 -4.12 -16.33 -21.54
N ARG A 620 -4.90 -16.59 -22.59
CA ARG A 620 -5.28 -15.56 -23.57
C ARG A 620 -6.12 -14.44 -22.93
N GLN A 621 -7.10 -14.79 -22.10
CA GLN A 621 -7.91 -13.80 -21.37
C GLN A 621 -7.09 -12.99 -20.37
N TYR A 622 -6.07 -13.61 -19.76
CA TYR A 622 -5.12 -12.90 -18.90
C TYR A 622 -4.25 -11.93 -19.69
N ALA A 623 -3.76 -12.35 -20.87
CA ALA A 623 -3.01 -11.51 -21.79
C ALA A 623 -3.83 -10.33 -22.32
N GLU A 624 -5.13 -10.51 -22.58
CA GLU A 624 -6.06 -9.42 -22.86
C GLU A 624 -6.06 -8.43 -21.68
N GLY A 625 -6.17 -8.93 -20.45
CA GLY A 625 -6.12 -8.08 -19.26
C GLY A 625 -4.83 -7.27 -19.14
N LEU A 626 -3.67 -7.83 -19.47
CA LEU A 626 -2.41 -7.09 -19.47
C LEU A 626 -2.44 -5.94 -20.48
N CYS A 627 -3.04 -6.17 -21.66
CA CYS A 627 -3.27 -5.11 -22.65
C CYS A 627 -4.23 -4.03 -22.11
N TRP A 628 -5.30 -4.45 -21.41
CA TRP A 628 -6.26 -3.55 -20.80
C TRP A 628 -5.60 -2.65 -19.76
N VAL A 629 -4.79 -3.23 -18.86
CA VAL A 629 -4.12 -2.49 -17.77
C VAL A 629 -3.11 -1.48 -18.34
N LEU A 630 -2.28 -1.88 -19.30
CA LEU A 630 -1.31 -0.95 -19.90
C LEU A 630 -2.00 0.22 -20.60
N ALA A 631 -3.06 -0.06 -21.38
CA ALA A 631 -3.86 0.98 -22.00
C ALA A 631 -4.55 1.87 -20.95
N TYR A 632 -5.08 1.30 -19.86
CA TYR A 632 -5.71 2.09 -18.80
C TYR A 632 -4.74 3.10 -18.15
N TYR A 633 -3.50 2.69 -17.94
CA TYR A 633 -2.44 3.50 -17.36
C TYR A 633 -1.96 4.60 -18.31
N MET A 634 -1.73 4.28 -19.59
CA MET A 634 -1.08 5.20 -20.54
C MET A 634 -2.06 5.97 -21.45
N GLN A 635 -3.20 5.36 -21.80
CA GLN A 635 -4.17 5.89 -22.77
C GLN A 635 -5.54 6.20 -22.15
N GLY A 636 -5.78 5.78 -20.90
CA GLY A 636 -7.08 5.84 -20.24
C GLY A 636 -7.95 4.60 -20.53
N CYS A 637 -9.13 4.53 -19.91
CA CYS A 637 -9.95 3.31 -19.89
C CYS A 637 -10.32 2.82 -21.30
N PRO A 638 -9.79 1.65 -21.75
CA PRO A 638 -10.06 1.12 -23.08
C PRO A 638 -11.42 0.39 -23.15
N SER A 639 -11.94 -0.10 -22.02
CA SER A 639 -13.26 -0.70 -21.89
C SER A 639 -13.78 -0.59 -20.46
N TRP A 640 -14.97 -0.02 -20.29
CA TRP A 640 -15.67 0.07 -19.01
C TRP A 640 -16.31 -1.25 -18.56
N THR A 641 -16.59 -2.15 -19.49
CA THR A 641 -17.34 -3.41 -19.23
C THR A 641 -16.45 -4.65 -19.17
N TRP A 642 -15.23 -4.60 -19.74
CA TRP A 642 -14.30 -5.71 -19.69
C TRP A 642 -13.86 -6.04 -18.25
N TYR A 643 -13.72 -7.34 -17.96
CA TYR A 643 -13.13 -7.85 -16.73
C TYR A 643 -12.51 -9.24 -16.98
N PHE A 644 -11.58 -9.63 -16.11
CA PHE A 644 -11.03 -10.99 -16.11
C PHE A 644 -11.98 -11.96 -15.38
N PRO A 645 -12.56 -12.97 -16.07
CA PRO A 645 -13.67 -13.76 -15.54
C PRO A 645 -13.24 -14.99 -14.73
N HIS A 646 -12.08 -14.94 -14.06
CA HIS A 646 -11.57 -16.01 -13.22
C HIS A 646 -10.96 -15.45 -11.93
N HIS A 647 -11.02 -16.21 -10.84
CA HIS A 647 -10.43 -15.79 -9.57
C HIS A 647 -8.91 -16.04 -9.48
N TYR A 648 -8.37 -16.88 -10.37
CA TYR A 648 -6.99 -17.33 -10.34
C TYR A 648 -6.30 -17.10 -11.69
N ALA A 649 -4.97 -16.95 -11.65
CA ALA A 649 -4.15 -16.74 -12.83
C ALA A 649 -3.68 -18.08 -13.44
N PRO A 650 -3.40 -18.13 -14.76
CA PRO A 650 -2.79 -19.30 -15.39
C PRO A 650 -1.28 -19.39 -15.07
N PHE A 651 -0.61 -20.48 -15.45
CA PHE A 651 0.86 -20.53 -15.40
C PHE A 651 1.48 -19.85 -16.62
N ALA A 652 2.75 -19.46 -16.52
CA ALA A 652 3.47 -18.84 -17.64
C ALA A 652 3.58 -19.80 -18.84
N ALA A 653 3.65 -21.11 -18.58
CA ALA A 653 3.67 -22.15 -19.62
C ALA A 653 2.41 -22.19 -20.50
N ASP A 654 1.26 -21.74 -20.00
CA ASP A 654 -0.02 -21.80 -20.73
C ASP A 654 -0.20 -20.63 -21.71
N PHE A 655 0.67 -19.61 -21.67
CA PHE A 655 0.67 -18.53 -22.64
C PHE A 655 1.27 -19.03 -23.95
N VAL A 656 0.39 -19.39 -24.90
CA VAL A 656 0.77 -19.90 -26.22
C VAL A 656 -0.04 -19.18 -27.30
N GLY A 657 0.63 -18.82 -28.40
CA GLY A 657 -0.03 -18.24 -29.57
C GLY A 657 -0.58 -16.84 -29.30
N LEU A 658 0.19 -15.99 -28.62
CA LEU A 658 -0.21 -14.60 -28.36
C LEU A 658 0.01 -13.69 -29.58
N GLU A 659 0.84 -14.08 -30.53
CA GLU A 659 1.25 -13.26 -31.68
C GLU A 659 0.10 -12.85 -32.62
N ASP A 660 -1.04 -13.54 -32.57
CA ASP A 660 -2.23 -13.23 -33.36
C ASP A 660 -3.13 -12.17 -32.70
N MET A 661 -2.86 -11.81 -31.45
CA MET A 661 -3.59 -10.78 -30.71
C MET A 661 -3.17 -9.39 -31.19
N ASP A 662 -4.15 -8.54 -31.51
CA ASP A 662 -3.95 -7.12 -31.81
C ASP A 662 -4.50 -6.26 -30.65
N PRO A 663 -3.65 -5.79 -29.72
CA PRO A 663 -4.07 -5.04 -28.54
C PRO A 663 -4.90 -3.78 -28.84
N ARG A 664 -4.78 -3.22 -30.05
CA ARG A 664 -5.52 -2.02 -30.45
C ARG A 664 -6.98 -2.32 -30.82
N LYS A 665 -7.35 -3.58 -31.01
CA LYS A 665 -8.69 -4.02 -31.43
C LYS A 665 -9.39 -4.93 -30.42
N LEU A 666 -8.77 -5.21 -29.27
CA LEU A 666 -9.34 -6.13 -28.27
C LEU A 666 -10.57 -5.57 -27.55
N PHE A 667 -10.71 -4.25 -27.48
CA PHE A 667 -11.65 -3.62 -26.55
C PHE A 667 -12.65 -2.71 -27.25
N GLU A 668 -13.91 -2.85 -26.85
CA GLU A 668 -14.95 -1.87 -27.07
C GLU A 668 -15.08 -0.99 -25.82
N LYS A 669 -15.09 0.34 -26.01
CA LYS A 669 -15.06 1.29 -24.89
C LYS A 669 -16.23 1.10 -23.92
N GLY A 670 -17.41 0.77 -24.43
CA GLY A 670 -18.64 0.69 -23.62
C GLY A 670 -18.96 2.01 -22.93
N VAL A 671 -19.80 1.95 -21.90
CA VAL A 671 -20.15 3.08 -21.04
C VAL A 671 -19.91 2.70 -19.58
N PRO A 672 -19.52 3.65 -18.71
CA PRO A 672 -19.51 3.40 -17.28
C PRO A 672 -20.91 3.09 -16.78
N PHE A 673 -21.01 2.25 -15.74
CA PHE A 673 -22.23 2.10 -14.97
C PHE A 673 -22.66 3.43 -14.34
N HIS A 674 -23.96 3.57 -14.12
CA HIS A 674 -24.47 4.60 -13.24
C HIS A 674 -24.06 4.32 -11.78
N PRO A 675 -23.99 5.34 -10.91
CA PRO A 675 -23.61 5.17 -9.50
C PRO A 675 -24.36 4.06 -8.77
N TYR A 676 -25.68 3.96 -8.92
CA TYR A 676 -26.47 2.92 -8.27
C TYR A 676 -26.24 1.52 -8.84
N GLU A 677 -25.95 1.41 -10.14
CA GLU A 677 -25.60 0.14 -10.77
C GLU A 677 -24.25 -0.35 -10.25
N GLN A 678 -23.30 0.56 -10.04
CA GLN A 678 -22.06 0.22 -9.33
C GLN A 678 -22.31 -0.19 -7.88
N LEU A 679 -23.11 0.55 -7.11
CA LEU A 679 -23.40 0.19 -5.72
C LEU A 679 -23.98 -1.22 -5.61
N MET A 680 -24.97 -1.54 -6.44
CA MET A 680 -25.54 -2.89 -6.52
C MET A 680 -24.51 -3.92 -7.01
N GLY A 681 -23.54 -3.49 -7.81
CA GLY A 681 -22.44 -4.29 -8.32
C GLY A 681 -21.31 -4.56 -7.32
N VAL A 682 -21.18 -3.80 -6.24
CA VAL A 682 -20.03 -3.90 -5.30
C VAL A 682 -20.42 -4.14 -3.85
N LEU A 683 -21.61 -3.70 -3.41
CA LEU A 683 -21.99 -3.77 -2.00
C LEU A 683 -22.54 -5.15 -1.61
N PRO A 684 -22.22 -5.64 -0.40
CA PRO A 684 -22.91 -6.76 0.21
C PRO A 684 -24.30 -6.34 0.76
N ALA A 685 -25.20 -7.30 0.94
CA ALA A 685 -26.55 -7.04 1.48
C ALA A 685 -26.52 -6.37 2.87
N ALA A 686 -25.49 -6.63 3.67
CA ALA A 686 -25.28 -6.00 4.97
C ALA A 686 -25.14 -4.46 4.92
N SER A 687 -24.75 -3.91 3.76
CA SER A 687 -24.57 -2.47 3.54
C SER A 687 -25.72 -1.85 2.71
N ASN A 688 -26.90 -2.47 2.70
CA ASN A 688 -28.04 -1.99 1.90
C ASN A 688 -28.60 -0.62 2.33
N HIS A 689 -28.25 -0.12 3.52
CA HIS A 689 -28.63 1.23 3.95
C HIS A 689 -27.98 2.31 3.08
N ALA A 690 -26.85 2.02 2.43
CA ALA A 690 -26.13 2.93 1.54
C ALA A 690 -26.76 3.06 0.14
N ILE A 691 -27.76 2.23 -0.20
CA ILE A 691 -28.50 2.29 -1.47
C ILE A 691 -29.93 2.82 -1.27
N PRO A 692 -30.56 3.37 -2.34
CA PRO A 692 -31.98 3.73 -2.36
C PRO A 692 -32.89 2.60 -1.86
N GLU A 693 -33.91 2.96 -1.09
CA GLU A 693 -34.87 2.01 -0.51
C GLU A 693 -35.51 1.06 -1.55
N PRO A 694 -35.91 1.51 -2.76
CA PRO A 694 -36.49 0.63 -3.77
C PRO A 694 -35.60 -0.52 -4.23
N PHE A 695 -34.28 -0.39 -4.13
CA PHE A 695 -33.33 -1.42 -4.55
C PHE A 695 -32.98 -2.43 -3.45
N ARG A 696 -33.21 -2.10 -2.17
CA ARG A 696 -32.85 -2.97 -1.02
C ARG A 696 -33.49 -4.35 -1.11
N ILE A 697 -34.75 -4.41 -1.55
CA ILE A 697 -35.48 -5.65 -1.72
C ILE A 697 -34.83 -6.60 -2.73
N LEU A 698 -34.08 -6.08 -3.71
CA LEU A 698 -33.38 -6.92 -4.70
C LEU A 698 -32.20 -7.70 -4.10
N MET A 699 -31.64 -7.22 -2.97
CA MET A 699 -30.53 -7.85 -2.26
C MET A 699 -30.99 -8.80 -1.15
N GLU A 700 -32.22 -8.65 -0.66
CA GLU A 700 -32.73 -9.39 0.52
C GLU A 700 -33.81 -10.41 0.17
N ASP A 701 -34.69 -10.13 -0.79
CA ASP A 701 -35.82 -11.02 -1.10
C ASP A 701 -35.30 -12.33 -1.73
N PRO A 702 -35.57 -13.50 -1.11
CA PRO A 702 -35.21 -14.79 -1.70
C PRO A 702 -35.84 -15.05 -3.08
N LYS A 703 -36.86 -14.29 -3.47
CA LYS A 703 -37.50 -14.35 -4.79
C LYS A 703 -36.89 -13.39 -5.81
N SER A 704 -35.93 -12.55 -5.42
CA SER A 704 -35.24 -11.65 -6.33
C SER A 704 -34.52 -12.44 -7.43
N SER A 705 -34.58 -11.94 -8.66
CA SER A 705 -33.92 -12.57 -9.82
C SER A 705 -32.39 -12.47 -9.78
N ILE A 706 -31.84 -11.75 -8.81
CA ILE A 706 -30.39 -11.51 -8.64
C ILE A 706 -29.91 -11.82 -7.20
N ILE A 707 -30.70 -12.54 -6.40
CA ILE A 707 -30.32 -12.88 -5.01
C ILE A 707 -29.04 -13.71 -4.94
N ASP A 708 -28.74 -14.50 -5.97
CA ASP A 708 -27.50 -15.28 -6.11
C ASP A 708 -26.23 -14.42 -6.14
N PHE A 709 -26.34 -13.12 -6.39
CA PHE A 709 -25.20 -12.20 -6.36
C PHE A 709 -24.80 -11.78 -4.94
N TYR A 710 -25.65 -12.02 -3.92
CA TYR A 710 -25.46 -11.53 -2.56
C TYR A 710 -25.42 -12.66 -1.53
N PRO A 711 -24.46 -13.60 -1.62
CA PRO A 711 -24.34 -14.65 -0.61
C PRO A 711 -23.93 -14.05 0.74
N GLU A 712 -24.55 -14.48 1.83
CA GLU A 712 -24.14 -14.12 3.19
C GLU A 712 -22.79 -14.75 3.55
N ASP A 713 -22.63 -16.03 3.23
CA ASP A 713 -21.40 -16.80 3.43
C ASP A 713 -20.73 -17.14 2.09
N PHE A 714 -19.42 -16.93 2.02
CA PHE A 714 -18.62 -17.23 0.83
C PHE A 714 -17.26 -17.83 1.24
N PRO A 715 -16.69 -18.74 0.42
CA PRO A 715 -15.39 -19.33 0.71
C PRO A 715 -14.26 -18.31 0.50
N ILE A 716 -13.30 -18.33 1.43
CA ILE A 716 -12.03 -17.62 1.31
C ILE A 716 -10.95 -18.68 1.10
N ASP A 717 -10.42 -18.76 -0.11
CA ASP A 717 -9.32 -19.65 -0.44
C ASP A 717 -7.98 -18.98 -0.06
N LEU A 718 -7.27 -19.55 0.90
CA LEU A 718 -5.98 -19.04 1.34
C LEU A 718 -4.92 -19.08 0.23
N ASN A 719 -5.04 -19.98 -0.75
CA ASN A 719 -4.15 -20.10 -1.90
C ASN A 719 -2.65 -20.05 -1.52
N GLY A 720 -2.26 -20.82 -0.50
CA GLY A 720 -0.88 -20.88 0.01
C GLY A 720 -0.44 -19.70 0.88
N LYS A 721 -1.33 -18.76 1.20
CA LYS A 721 -1.06 -17.63 2.11
C LYS A 721 -1.39 -17.99 3.56
N LYS A 722 -0.77 -17.25 4.50
CA LYS A 722 -0.87 -17.54 5.95
C LYS A 722 -2.16 -17.03 6.59
N PHE A 723 -2.69 -15.91 6.08
CA PHE A 723 -3.79 -15.20 6.72
C PHE A 723 -4.98 -15.04 5.78
N ALA A 724 -6.19 -15.07 6.33
CA ALA A 724 -7.44 -14.98 5.57
C ALA A 724 -7.55 -13.67 4.74
N TRP A 725 -7.02 -12.55 5.25
CA TRP A 725 -7.00 -11.27 4.53
C TRP A 725 -6.16 -11.31 3.24
N GLN A 726 -5.22 -12.26 3.13
CA GLN A 726 -4.42 -12.52 1.92
C GLN A 726 -5.09 -13.50 0.95
N GLY A 727 -6.15 -14.17 1.39
CA GLY A 727 -6.88 -15.15 0.59
C GLY A 727 -7.77 -14.53 -0.48
N VAL A 728 -8.22 -15.37 -1.40
CA VAL A 728 -9.12 -15.03 -2.50
C VAL A 728 -10.56 -15.28 -2.05
N ALA A 729 -11.37 -14.22 -1.99
CA ALA A 729 -12.80 -14.37 -1.75
C ALA A 729 -13.49 -14.84 -3.04
N VAL A 730 -14.02 -16.06 -3.03
CA VAL A 730 -14.65 -16.68 -4.20
C VAL A 730 -16.12 -16.27 -4.25
N LEU A 731 -16.38 -15.14 -4.91
CA LEU A 731 -17.72 -14.60 -5.13
C LEU A 731 -18.20 -14.88 -6.56
N PRO A 732 -19.51 -15.11 -6.77
CA PRO A 732 -20.07 -15.30 -8.12
C PRO A 732 -19.98 -14.01 -8.90
N PHE A 733 -19.40 -14.00 -10.11
CA PHE A 733 -19.34 -12.80 -10.95
C PHE A 733 -20.76 -12.34 -11.34
N ILE A 734 -21.02 -11.04 -11.24
CA ILE A 734 -22.33 -10.47 -11.57
C ILE A 734 -22.52 -10.47 -13.09
N ASP A 735 -23.69 -10.95 -13.53
CA ASP A 735 -24.16 -10.77 -14.90
C ASP A 735 -24.78 -9.37 -15.03
N GLU A 736 -24.14 -8.53 -15.84
CA GLU A 736 -24.56 -7.15 -16.09
C GLU A 736 -26.00 -7.06 -16.60
N LYS A 737 -26.40 -7.92 -17.54
CA LYS A 737 -27.74 -7.84 -18.14
C LYS A 737 -28.81 -8.17 -17.11
N ARG A 738 -28.61 -9.23 -16.34
CA ARG A 738 -29.53 -9.62 -15.25
C ARG A 738 -29.66 -8.53 -14.20
N LEU A 739 -28.54 -7.89 -13.83
CA LEU A 739 -28.54 -6.79 -12.87
C LEU A 739 -29.35 -5.60 -13.39
N LEU A 740 -29.07 -5.14 -14.61
CA LEU A 740 -29.74 -3.98 -15.20
C LEU A 740 -31.23 -4.24 -15.45
N GLU A 741 -31.61 -5.44 -15.86
CA GLU A 741 -33.02 -5.84 -16.02
C GLU A 741 -33.78 -5.80 -14.67
N ALA A 742 -33.17 -6.31 -13.59
CA ALA A 742 -33.76 -6.28 -12.26
C ALA A 742 -33.91 -4.84 -11.75
N MET A 743 -32.87 -4.01 -11.87
CA MET A 743 -32.91 -2.59 -11.49
C MET A 743 -33.89 -1.78 -12.34
N GLY A 744 -34.05 -2.16 -13.62
CA GLY A 744 -35.04 -1.64 -14.57
C GLY A 744 -36.44 -1.56 -13.99
N THR A 745 -36.83 -2.55 -13.18
CA THR A 745 -38.15 -2.62 -12.55
C THR A 745 -38.36 -1.59 -11.44
N LYS A 746 -37.26 -1.07 -10.86
CA LYS A 746 -37.26 -0.21 -9.66
C LYS A 746 -36.90 1.25 -9.92
N TYR A 747 -36.27 1.56 -11.06
CA TYR A 747 -35.98 2.95 -11.44
C TYR A 747 -37.18 3.92 -11.36
N PRO A 748 -38.42 3.54 -11.73
CA PRO A 748 -39.57 4.44 -11.62
C PRO A 748 -39.94 4.84 -10.19
N GLU A 749 -39.52 4.05 -9.19
CA GLU A 749 -39.81 4.26 -7.76
C GLU A 749 -38.83 5.25 -7.09
N LEU A 750 -37.76 5.66 -7.78
CA LEU A 750 -36.77 6.61 -7.24
C LEU A 750 -37.33 8.03 -7.14
N SER A 751 -36.96 8.71 -6.05
CA SER A 751 -37.20 10.14 -5.86
C SER A 751 -36.37 11.00 -6.83
N ASP A 752 -36.73 12.28 -7.00
CA ASP A 752 -36.03 13.19 -7.91
C ASP A 752 -34.56 13.42 -7.49
N ASP A 753 -34.32 13.55 -6.18
CA ASP A 753 -32.96 13.68 -5.62
C ASP A 753 -32.13 12.41 -5.86
N GLU A 754 -32.75 11.23 -5.74
CA GLU A 754 -32.08 9.96 -6.05
C GLU A 754 -31.77 9.85 -7.53
N ARG A 755 -32.67 10.27 -8.42
CA ARG A 755 -32.43 10.29 -9.88
C ARG A 755 -31.25 11.20 -10.21
N LYS A 756 -31.21 12.40 -9.65
CA LYS A 756 -30.11 13.36 -9.86
C LYS A 756 -28.77 12.82 -9.38
N ARG A 757 -28.72 12.16 -8.21
CA ARG A 757 -27.49 11.52 -7.70
C ARG A 757 -27.01 10.33 -8.54
N ASN A 758 -27.89 9.76 -9.38
CA ASN A 758 -27.54 8.68 -10.29
C ASN A 758 -27.05 9.18 -11.67
N GLU A 759 -27.07 10.49 -11.92
CA GLU A 759 -26.55 11.08 -13.16
C GLU A 759 -25.04 11.34 -13.08
N PHE A 760 -24.39 11.40 -14.24
CA PHE A 760 -22.99 11.78 -14.30
C PHE A 760 -22.84 13.29 -14.19
N GLY A 761 -21.99 13.73 -13.27
CA GLY A 761 -21.64 15.14 -13.14
C GLY A 761 -20.43 15.54 -13.97
N LYS A 762 -19.92 16.73 -13.67
CA LYS A 762 -18.77 17.34 -14.33
C LYS A 762 -17.81 17.88 -13.27
N GLU A 763 -16.55 18.08 -13.65
CA GLU A 763 -15.56 18.66 -12.76
C GLU A 763 -15.90 20.12 -12.45
N THR A 764 -15.56 20.60 -11.25
CA THR A 764 -15.74 21.99 -10.86
C THR A 764 -14.38 22.69 -10.81
N LEU A 765 -14.21 23.77 -11.57
CA LEU A 765 -13.07 24.67 -11.49
C LEU A 765 -13.44 25.86 -10.58
N MET A 766 -12.58 26.11 -9.59
CA MET A 766 -12.69 27.24 -8.68
C MET A 766 -11.42 28.09 -8.71
N PHE A 767 -11.59 29.40 -8.63
CA PHE A 767 -10.49 30.37 -8.51
C PHE A 767 -10.96 31.65 -7.82
N SER A 768 -10.03 32.44 -7.28
CA SER A 768 -10.34 33.72 -6.63
C SER A 768 -10.89 34.77 -7.60
N GLN A 769 -11.77 35.65 -7.13
CA GLN A 769 -12.14 36.88 -7.86
C GLN A 769 -10.94 37.81 -8.13
N GLU A 770 -9.86 37.68 -7.37
CA GLU A 770 -8.61 38.43 -7.58
C GLU A 770 -7.69 37.80 -8.64
N SER A 771 -8.04 36.61 -9.16
CA SER A 771 -7.29 35.92 -10.20
C SER A 771 -7.36 36.68 -11.53
N GLY A 772 -6.27 36.63 -12.30
CA GLY A 772 -6.24 37.18 -13.67
C GLY A 772 -7.25 36.55 -14.64
N LEU A 773 -7.88 35.43 -14.27
CA LEU A 773 -8.96 34.81 -15.06
C LEU A 773 -10.33 35.46 -14.84
N PHE A 774 -10.57 36.10 -13.69
CA PHE A 774 -11.90 36.48 -13.27
C PHE A 774 -12.61 37.40 -14.27
N GLU A 775 -11.99 38.52 -14.65
CA GLU A 775 -12.63 39.50 -15.54
C GLU A 775 -13.00 38.90 -16.91
N ASP A 776 -12.18 38.00 -17.43
CA ASP A 776 -12.40 37.37 -18.73
C ASP A 776 -13.59 36.39 -18.67
N VAL A 777 -13.59 35.54 -17.64
CA VAL A 777 -14.64 34.52 -17.43
C VAL A 777 -15.97 35.16 -17.05
N GLU A 778 -15.98 36.13 -16.13
CA GLU A 778 -17.18 36.86 -15.71
C GLU A 778 -17.84 37.56 -16.92
N LYS A 779 -17.03 38.23 -17.75
CA LYS A 779 -17.51 38.91 -18.94
C LYS A 779 -18.06 37.94 -19.99
N ALA A 780 -17.40 36.81 -20.19
CA ALA A 780 -17.79 35.81 -21.18
C ALA A 780 -19.08 35.08 -20.78
N LEU A 781 -19.09 34.46 -19.60
CA LEU A 781 -20.16 33.55 -19.18
C LEU A 781 -21.35 34.31 -18.57
N TYR A 782 -21.11 35.24 -17.65
CA TYR A 782 -22.16 35.84 -16.83
C TYR A 782 -22.71 37.15 -17.37
N ARG A 783 -21.89 37.99 -18.01
CA ARG A 783 -22.35 39.26 -18.63
C ARG A 783 -22.87 39.08 -20.05
N LYS A 784 -22.19 38.28 -20.87
CA LYS A 784 -22.59 38.00 -22.26
C LYS A 784 -23.48 36.77 -22.41
N GLY A 785 -23.62 35.94 -21.37
CA GLY A 785 -24.45 34.73 -21.40
C GLY A 785 -23.90 33.62 -22.31
N GLN A 786 -22.58 33.55 -22.51
CA GLN A 786 -22.00 32.44 -23.27
C GLN A 786 -22.17 31.14 -22.48
N GLN A 787 -22.57 30.07 -23.17
CA GLN A 787 -22.71 28.74 -22.55
C GLN A 787 -21.36 28.05 -22.33
N LYS A 788 -20.33 28.48 -23.06
CA LYS A 788 -19.01 27.87 -23.04
C LYS A 788 -17.94 28.90 -23.34
N HIS A 789 -16.85 28.87 -22.60
CA HIS A 789 -15.68 29.73 -22.77
C HIS A 789 -14.39 28.91 -22.72
N LYS A 790 -13.39 29.27 -23.53
CA LYS A 790 -12.09 28.60 -23.52
C LYS A 790 -11.16 29.30 -22.54
N ILE A 791 -10.51 28.56 -21.66
CA ILE A 791 -9.56 29.11 -20.70
C ILE A 791 -8.38 29.71 -21.47
N ASP A 792 -8.02 30.96 -21.15
CA ASP A 792 -6.82 31.64 -21.67
C ASP A 792 -5.56 31.14 -20.92
N PRO A 793 -4.67 30.37 -21.59
CA PRO A 793 -3.47 29.82 -20.94
C PRO A 793 -2.52 30.90 -20.40
N ALA A 794 -2.50 32.09 -21.02
CA ALA A 794 -1.63 33.18 -20.59
C ALA A 794 -2.06 33.76 -19.23
N LYS A 795 -3.37 33.72 -18.92
CA LYS A 795 -3.94 34.22 -17.66
C LYS A 795 -4.08 33.13 -16.60
N SER A 796 -4.11 31.86 -17.03
CA SER A 796 -4.33 30.72 -16.14
C SER A 796 -3.03 30.07 -15.64
N ARG A 797 -1.85 30.58 -16.00
CA ARG A 797 -0.54 29.91 -15.79
C ARG A 797 -0.51 28.54 -16.50
N ALA A 798 -0.84 28.54 -17.80
CA ALA A 798 -0.82 27.40 -18.71
C ALA A 798 -1.86 26.28 -18.42
N LEU A 799 -2.94 26.58 -17.69
CA LEU A 799 -4.09 25.68 -17.61
C LEU A 799 -4.92 25.77 -18.89
N HIS A 800 -5.18 24.61 -19.50
CA HIS A 800 -5.98 24.47 -20.72
C HIS A 800 -7.28 23.74 -20.43
N GLY A 801 -8.34 24.19 -21.09
CA GLY A 801 -9.64 23.54 -21.05
C GLY A 801 -10.75 24.47 -21.50
N ASP A 802 -11.96 23.95 -21.45
CA ASP A 802 -13.17 24.73 -21.62
C ASP A 802 -13.94 24.80 -20.30
N ILE A 803 -14.70 25.87 -20.10
CA ILE A 803 -15.54 26.08 -18.93
C ILE A 803 -16.96 26.48 -19.32
N GLU A 804 -17.91 26.14 -18.46
CA GLU A 804 -19.34 26.44 -18.57
C GLU A 804 -19.82 27.07 -17.25
N PRO A 805 -20.92 27.85 -17.26
CA PRO A 805 -21.50 28.40 -16.03
C PRO A 805 -21.87 27.26 -15.06
N HIS A 806 -21.66 27.48 -13.76
CA HIS A 806 -22.07 26.54 -12.74
C HIS A 806 -23.48 26.87 -12.22
N ASP A 807 -24.40 25.90 -12.28
CA ASP A 807 -25.83 26.10 -11.98
C ASP A 807 -26.10 26.61 -10.56
N LEU A 808 -25.30 26.17 -9.59
CA LEU A 808 -25.44 26.55 -8.18
C LEU A 808 -24.63 27.80 -7.79
N PHE A 809 -23.86 28.38 -8.73
CA PHE A 809 -23.00 29.51 -8.39
C PHE A 809 -23.75 30.83 -8.54
N VAL A 810 -23.78 31.60 -7.45
CA VAL A 810 -24.29 32.97 -7.43
C VAL A 810 -23.14 33.89 -7.03
N LEU A 811 -22.87 34.90 -7.86
CA LEU A 811 -21.84 35.90 -7.59
C LEU A 811 -22.19 36.64 -6.28
N ASP A 812 -21.18 36.88 -5.43
CA ASP A 812 -21.33 37.57 -4.13
C ASP A 812 -22.28 36.89 -3.12
N SER A 813 -22.46 35.57 -3.21
CA SER A 813 -23.21 34.81 -2.21
C SER A 813 -22.51 34.75 -0.85
N GLN A 814 -23.29 34.45 0.20
CA GLN A 814 -22.74 34.11 1.52
C GLN A 814 -22.38 32.62 1.57
N LEU A 815 -21.27 32.30 2.21
CA LEU A 815 -20.87 30.91 2.46
C LEU A 815 -21.70 30.33 3.63
N VAL A 816 -22.43 29.25 3.35
CA VAL A 816 -23.17 28.47 4.35
C VAL A 816 -22.62 27.04 4.33
N PRO A 817 -22.19 26.49 5.48
CA PRO A 817 -21.70 25.11 5.54
C PRO A 817 -22.83 24.11 5.21
N PRO A 818 -22.54 23.04 4.44
CA PRO A 818 -23.54 22.05 4.03
C PRO A 818 -23.86 20.99 5.11
N PHE A 819 -23.27 21.10 6.29
CA PHE A 819 -23.46 20.20 7.43
C PHE A 819 -23.83 20.98 8.70
N ASP A 820 -24.40 20.29 9.69
CA ASP A 820 -24.73 20.91 10.98
C ASP A 820 -23.45 21.37 11.69
N ALA A 821 -23.26 22.69 11.74
CA ALA A 821 -22.10 23.34 12.32
C ALA A 821 -22.32 23.76 13.79
N ALA A 822 -23.32 23.20 14.47
CA ALA A 822 -23.58 23.51 15.88
C ALA A 822 -22.33 23.32 16.75
N GLY A 823 -21.75 24.43 17.21
CA GLY A 823 -20.53 24.44 18.05
C GLY A 823 -19.21 24.62 17.29
N ILE A 824 -19.22 24.66 15.96
CA ILE A 824 -18.04 24.94 15.13
C ILE A 824 -17.95 26.46 14.91
N THR A 825 -16.98 27.10 15.57
CA THR A 825 -16.82 28.57 15.53
C THR A 825 -15.88 29.07 14.43
N ASP A 826 -15.15 28.16 13.77
CA ASP A 826 -14.08 28.52 12.82
C ASP A 826 -14.58 28.98 11.43
N PHE A 827 -15.86 28.74 11.12
CA PHE A 827 -16.48 29.11 9.85
C PHE A 827 -17.50 30.23 10.02
N GLU A 828 -17.02 31.45 10.23
CA GLU A 828 -17.88 32.62 10.21
C GLU A 828 -18.49 32.85 8.82
N VAL A 829 -19.74 33.34 8.78
CA VAL A 829 -20.40 33.73 7.53
C VAL A 829 -19.61 34.85 6.88
N THR A 830 -18.94 34.51 5.78
CA THR A 830 -18.13 35.43 4.98
C THR A 830 -18.70 35.55 3.57
N GLN A 831 -18.41 36.67 2.91
CA GLN A 831 -18.76 36.86 1.50
C GLN A 831 -17.86 35.96 0.65
N ASP A 832 -18.46 35.13 -0.20
CA ASP A 832 -17.72 34.24 -1.10
C ASP A 832 -16.91 35.06 -2.10
N ARG A 833 -15.58 35.01 -1.98
CA ARG A 833 -14.63 35.65 -2.92
C ARG A 833 -14.09 34.70 -3.98
N SER A 834 -14.72 33.54 -4.14
CA SER A 834 -14.41 32.58 -5.20
C SER A 834 -15.36 32.73 -6.40
N MET A 835 -14.92 32.22 -7.53
CA MET A 835 -15.75 31.95 -8.71
C MET A 835 -15.75 30.45 -8.98
N ARG A 836 -16.93 29.88 -9.24
CA ARG A 836 -17.11 28.45 -9.53
C ARG A 836 -17.66 28.28 -10.94
N ASN A 837 -17.00 27.45 -11.73
CA ASN A 837 -17.41 27.11 -13.09
C ASN A 837 -17.36 25.61 -13.29
N VAL A 838 -18.21 25.10 -14.16
CA VAL A 838 -18.11 23.73 -14.63
C VAL A 838 -16.92 23.64 -15.58
N SER A 839 -16.06 22.65 -15.35
CA SER A 839 -14.84 22.42 -16.10
C SER A 839 -15.01 21.24 -17.05
N MET A 840 -14.56 21.43 -18.30
CA MET A 840 -14.41 20.38 -19.30
C MET A 840 -12.96 20.28 -19.75
N ILE A 841 -12.10 19.85 -18.83
CA ILE A 841 -10.67 19.68 -19.11
C ILE A 841 -10.35 18.28 -19.69
N ASN A 842 -11.30 17.34 -19.63
CA ASN A 842 -11.10 15.95 -20.02
C ASN A 842 -11.81 15.56 -21.34
N LYS A 843 -11.40 16.12 -22.48
CA LYS A 843 -11.73 15.50 -23.78
C LYS A 843 -10.55 14.67 -24.25
N SER A 844 -10.75 13.35 -24.36
CA SER A 844 -9.78 12.37 -24.87
C SER A 844 -9.00 12.94 -26.05
N ILE A 845 -7.77 13.36 -25.79
CA ILE A 845 -6.77 13.48 -26.84
C ILE A 845 -6.30 12.04 -27.03
N ARG A 846 -6.66 11.42 -28.16
CA ARG A 846 -5.88 10.28 -28.65
C ARG A 846 -4.48 10.82 -28.89
N VAL A 847 -3.53 10.40 -28.06
CA VAL A 847 -2.09 10.61 -28.33
C VAL A 847 -1.71 9.80 -29.55
#